data_AF-A0A0D3E9B6-F1
#
_entry.id   AF-A0A0D3E9B6-F1
#
_cell.length_a   1.000
_cell.length_b   1.000
_cell.length_c   1.000
_cell.angle_alpha   90.00
_cell.angle_beta   90.00
_cell.angle_gamma   90.00
#
_symmetry.space_group_name_H-M   'P 1'
#
loop_
_entity.id
_entity.type
_entity.pdbx_description
1 polymer ?
#
loop_
_entity_poly.entity_id
_entity_poly.type
_entity_poly.pdbx_seq_one_letter_code
_entity_poly.pdbx_strand_id
1 'polypeptide(L)'
;MITYMQDNPSMFRLRASKFLLLYVLILSQFLSTQLLAQRSKSPWQTLTGEAPLIIARGGFSGMFPDSSVTAYSFVSATSVPDAVLWCDVQLTKDGVGICFPDVTMYKDSNVQDAYPKRKNSYLLNGVPTQDWFTIDFTSKDLKSVFLIRGILSRSPAFDDNRNIISPIENIEHYFKPAGFWLNVQHDAFYAQHNLSMSRFLLSVSQTVIIDYLSYPELKFFRDIGSRFGKTGPKFVFRFLEKDEVEVSTNQTYGSLMTNLTFINMFASGVLVPKSYIWPVDEDQYLLPHTTFVQDAHKEGLQVYASGFANDFDLAYNYSYVPLAEYLSFMDNGNFSVDGVVSDFPLTASSAVDCFSHLGSTASSTQGDFFVISKNGASGDYPGCSDLAYSKAIEDGADIIDYAIQMSSHRIPFCLNSSNLLEGTNVFQSPFINRSSTVPEIAPHAGLYSFSLRWTEIKTLRLAMTHPYSLGFNLFRNPREKSSEKIVSLYDFLILANKSSSLVGVLISVENVAYLREKQGIDVVKEVLYAFKEACYINATKRVMIQSSNSPVLVDFKKQSPYEIVYQVEKNVGDIVDSAIEEIKKFADAVVVSRLSVYSTRNFFLTGQTHLVEKLHKFNLPIYVKTFRNEFVSQPWDFFSDATVEINTYVAGAGVSGTITEFPLTAARYKRNRCLTRKDHPSYMPLVKPAGLLGFVNHDSPHPAFTADDVTEPPLPPVTFRTPPNIPGPLSTDEKAPNSKTRLTPPLLLPALAMALASLLLLSSLSIL
;
A
#
# COMPACT_ATOMS: atom_id res chain seq x y z
N MET A 1 84.70 52.12 5.13
CA MET A 1 85.12 50.90 4.41
C MET A 1 84.09 49.82 4.69
N ILE A 2 82.97 49.79 3.96
CA ILE A 2 82.05 48.66 3.94
C ILE A 2 81.58 48.48 2.50
N THR A 3 81.73 47.24 2.07
CA THR A 3 81.79 46.72 0.70
C THR A 3 80.40 46.50 0.14
N TYR A 4 80.28 46.70 -1.17
CA TYR A 4 79.18 46.27 -2.03
C TYR A 4 78.86 44.77 -1.83
N MET A 5 77.58 44.44 -1.63
CA MET A 5 77.02 43.17 -2.11
C MET A 5 75.91 43.50 -3.13
N GLN A 6 76.15 43.06 -4.37
CA GLN A 6 75.16 43.04 -5.44
C GLN A 6 74.09 41.99 -5.12
N ASP A 7 72.85 42.43 -4.92
CA ASP A 7 71.71 41.52 -4.94
C ASP A 7 71.43 41.04 -6.37
N ASN A 8 71.36 39.72 -6.50
CA ASN A 8 71.24 38.98 -7.75
C ASN A 8 69.78 38.98 -8.24
N PRO A 9 69.45 39.55 -9.42
CA PRO A 9 68.06 39.69 -9.91
C PRO A 9 67.38 38.36 -10.27
N SER A 10 68.12 37.24 -10.22
CA SER A 10 67.60 35.89 -10.46
C SER A 10 66.79 35.30 -9.29
N MET A 11 67.02 35.74 -8.04
CA MET A 11 66.28 35.24 -6.87
C MET A 11 64.88 35.84 -6.72
N PHE A 12 64.64 37.06 -7.23
CA PHE A 12 63.32 37.69 -7.19
C PHE A 12 62.34 37.06 -8.19
N ARG A 13 62.81 36.65 -9.38
CA ARG A 13 61.95 35.97 -10.38
C ARG A 13 61.52 34.58 -9.94
N LEU A 14 62.36 33.86 -9.21
CA LEU A 14 62.03 32.51 -8.72
C LEU A 14 61.04 32.54 -7.55
N ARG A 15 61.11 33.55 -6.67
CA ARG A 15 60.11 33.74 -5.59
C ARG A 15 58.77 34.23 -6.14
N ALA A 16 58.76 35.19 -7.07
CA ALA A 16 57.52 35.67 -7.69
C ALA A 16 56.80 34.57 -8.47
N SER A 17 57.53 33.71 -9.19
CA SER A 17 56.95 32.57 -9.93
C SER A 17 56.33 31.51 -9.00
N LYS A 18 56.93 31.26 -7.82
CA LYS A 18 56.37 30.33 -6.82
C LYS A 18 55.12 30.89 -6.16
N PHE A 19 55.07 32.19 -5.87
CA PHE A 19 53.87 32.85 -5.35
C PHE A 19 52.74 32.90 -6.38
N LEU A 20 53.04 33.11 -7.67
CA LEU A 20 52.04 33.09 -8.75
C LEU A 20 51.45 31.68 -8.94
N LEU A 21 52.28 30.63 -8.89
CA LEU A 21 51.83 29.23 -8.94
C LEU A 21 51.00 28.85 -7.72
N LEU A 22 51.37 29.29 -6.52
CA LEU A 22 50.57 29.07 -5.31
C LEU A 22 49.23 29.81 -5.39
N TYR A 23 49.21 31.04 -5.91
CA TYR A 23 48.01 31.84 -6.07
C TYR A 23 47.06 31.23 -7.12
N VAL A 24 47.60 30.69 -8.23
CA VAL A 24 46.81 29.94 -9.24
C VAL A 24 46.31 28.61 -8.69
N LEU A 25 47.10 27.89 -7.88
CA LEU A 25 46.65 26.67 -7.20
C LEU A 25 45.54 26.95 -6.17
N ILE A 26 45.66 28.03 -5.39
CA ILE A 26 44.63 28.47 -4.45
C ILE A 26 43.38 28.95 -5.21
N LEU A 27 43.52 29.74 -6.28
CA LEU A 27 42.39 30.12 -7.14
C LEU A 27 41.74 28.93 -7.84
N SER A 28 42.50 27.89 -8.22
CA SER A 28 41.94 26.65 -8.78
C SER A 28 41.19 25.82 -7.73
N GLN A 29 41.66 25.82 -6.47
CA GLN A 29 40.94 25.19 -5.36
C GLN A 29 39.70 25.99 -4.94
N PHE A 30 39.73 27.33 -5.06
CA PHE A 30 38.57 28.20 -4.84
C PHE A 30 37.55 28.16 -6.01
N LEU A 31 37.99 27.97 -7.27
CA LEU A 31 37.07 27.72 -8.40
C LEU A 31 36.40 26.35 -8.30
N SER A 32 37.12 25.30 -7.89
CA SER A 32 36.55 23.96 -7.69
C SER A 32 35.55 23.90 -6.53
N THR A 33 35.73 24.73 -5.50
CA THR A 33 34.77 24.85 -4.38
C THR A 33 33.58 25.75 -4.70
N GLN A 34 33.71 26.70 -5.62
CA GLN A 34 32.56 27.48 -6.12
C GLN A 34 31.72 26.73 -7.17
N LEU A 35 32.30 25.79 -7.92
CA LEU A 35 31.56 24.89 -8.81
C LEU A 35 30.76 23.81 -8.04
N LEU A 36 31.24 23.36 -6.87
CA LEU A 36 30.45 22.50 -5.96
C LEU A 36 29.44 23.27 -5.10
N ALA A 37 29.63 24.57 -4.89
CA ALA A 37 28.72 25.41 -4.10
C ALA A 37 27.53 25.93 -4.91
N GLN A 38 27.48 25.68 -6.22
CA GLN A 38 26.23 25.76 -6.97
C GLN A 38 25.43 24.46 -6.75
N ARG A 39 25.17 24.11 -5.47
CA ARG A 39 24.10 23.17 -5.13
C ARG A 39 22.88 23.63 -5.91
N SER A 40 22.38 22.76 -6.77
CA SER A 40 21.16 22.97 -7.52
C SER A 40 20.12 23.63 -6.63
N LYS A 41 19.47 24.69 -7.12
CA LYS A 41 18.29 25.27 -6.46
C LYS A 41 17.11 24.27 -6.45
N SER A 42 17.27 23.11 -7.06
CA SER A 42 16.28 22.06 -7.06
C SER A 42 16.15 21.41 -5.67
N PRO A 43 14.91 21.09 -5.24
CA PRO A 43 14.69 20.28 -4.05
C PRO A 43 15.07 18.81 -4.25
N TRP A 44 15.25 18.35 -5.49
CA TRP A 44 15.60 16.96 -5.81
C TRP A 44 17.09 16.69 -5.66
N GLN A 45 17.41 15.54 -5.05
CA GLN A 45 18.78 15.06 -4.86
C GLN A 45 19.16 14.01 -5.91
N THR A 46 18.61 14.15 -7.13
CA THR A 46 19.00 13.36 -8.30
C THR A 46 20.33 13.85 -8.84
N LEU A 47 20.98 13.09 -9.72
CA LEU A 47 22.28 13.50 -10.28
C LEU A 47 22.21 14.84 -11.01
N THR A 48 21.11 15.07 -11.72
CA THR A 48 20.88 16.29 -12.53
C THR A 48 20.18 17.40 -11.75
N GLY A 49 19.60 17.08 -10.59
CA GLY A 49 18.68 17.95 -9.88
C GLY A 49 17.28 18.01 -10.52
N GLU A 50 16.97 17.26 -11.57
CA GLU A 50 15.61 17.17 -12.09
C GLU A 50 14.75 16.21 -11.26
N ALA A 51 13.43 16.28 -11.44
CA ALA A 51 12.51 15.34 -10.81
C ALA A 51 12.81 13.89 -11.27
N PRO A 52 12.62 12.87 -10.40
CA PRO A 52 12.77 11.49 -10.79
C PRO A 52 11.86 11.11 -11.96
N LEU A 53 12.42 10.44 -12.96
CA LEU A 53 11.71 10.00 -14.15
C LEU A 53 10.72 8.87 -13.82
N ILE A 54 9.51 8.95 -14.37
CA ILE A 54 8.51 7.87 -14.27
C ILE A 54 8.63 6.98 -15.50
N ILE A 55 8.95 5.70 -15.29
CA ILE A 55 9.14 4.72 -16.37
C ILE A 55 8.07 3.63 -16.24
N ALA A 56 7.15 3.58 -17.20
CA ALA A 56 5.99 2.69 -17.19
C ALA A 56 6.34 1.31 -17.79
N ARG A 57 6.57 0.31 -16.94
CA ARG A 57 7.01 -1.04 -17.33
C ARG A 57 5.94 -1.75 -18.16
N GLY A 58 6.15 -1.86 -19.47
CA GLY A 58 5.15 -2.43 -20.37
C GLY A 58 3.85 -1.61 -20.44
N GLY A 59 3.93 -0.31 -20.13
CA GLY A 59 2.76 0.55 -19.94
C GLY A 59 2.20 0.48 -18.52
N PHE A 60 0.88 0.57 -18.36
CA PHE A 60 0.19 0.34 -17.08
C PHE A 60 -0.07 -1.16 -16.86
N SER A 61 1.01 -1.94 -16.78
CA SER A 61 0.98 -3.41 -16.65
C SER A 61 0.41 -3.90 -15.33
N GLY A 62 0.31 -3.03 -14.32
CA GLY A 62 -0.39 -3.25 -13.06
C GLY A 62 -1.88 -3.58 -13.22
N MET A 63 -2.48 -3.13 -14.32
CA MET A 63 -3.91 -3.26 -14.58
C MET A 63 -4.24 -4.02 -15.86
N PHE A 64 -3.45 -3.84 -16.91
CA PHE A 64 -3.69 -4.44 -18.24
C PHE A 64 -2.56 -5.42 -18.59
N PRO A 65 -2.78 -6.34 -19.56
CA PRO A 65 -1.70 -7.19 -20.06
C PRO A 65 -0.50 -6.34 -20.48
N ASP A 66 0.68 -6.75 -20.02
CA ASP A 66 1.95 -6.06 -20.26
C ASP A 66 2.18 -5.84 -21.76
N SER A 67 2.68 -4.66 -22.13
CA SER A 67 3.02 -4.29 -23.51
C SER A 67 1.83 -4.25 -24.47
N SER A 68 0.60 -4.32 -23.95
CA SER A 68 -0.61 -4.11 -24.76
C SER A 68 -0.78 -2.65 -25.14
N VAL A 69 -1.43 -2.40 -26.27
CA VAL A 69 -1.83 -1.05 -26.72
C VAL A 69 -2.65 -0.35 -25.62
N THR A 70 -3.53 -1.09 -24.94
CA THR A 70 -4.32 -0.56 -23.82
C THR A 70 -3.43 -0.11 -22.67
N ALA A 71 -2.46 -0.95 -22.24
CA ALA A 71 -1.53 -0.60 -21.18
C ALA A 71 -0.74 0.69 -21.51
N TYR A 72 -0.20 0.81 -22.73
CA TYR A 72 0.54 2.00 -23.15
C TYR A 72 -0.36 3.25 -23.26
N SER A 73 -1.56 3.10 -23.84
CA SER A 73 -2.51 4.21 -23.97
C SER A 73 -2.93 4.78 -22.61
N PHE A 74 -3.05 3.91 -21.60
CA PHE A 74 -3.50 4.30 -20.28
C PHE A 74 -2.47 5.14 -19.54
N VAL A 75 -1.16 4.95 -19.81
CA VAL A 75 -0.10 5.82 -19.26
C VAL A 75 -0.31 7.27 -19.66
N SER A 76 -0.60 7.52 -20.94
CA SER A 76 -0.85 8.89 -21.45
C SER A 76 -2.06 9.55 -20.77
N ALA A 77 -3.03 8.74 -20.32
CA ALA A 77 -4.24 9.22 -19.66
C ALA A 77 -4.09 9.40 -18.14
N THR A 78 -3.07 8.81 -17.51
CA THR A 78 -3.00 8.66 -16.04
C THR A 78 -1.65 8.96 -15.41
N SER A 79 -0.64 9.38 -16.19
CA SER A 79 0.72 9.64 -15.72
C SER A 79 1.14 11.10 -15.99
N VAL A 80 2.33 11.48 -15.49
CA VAL A 80 2.97 12.76 -15.84
C VAL A 80 3.25 12.85 -17.35
N PRO A 81 3.22 14.05 -17.95
CA PRO A 81 3.38 14.21 -19.41
C PRO A 81 4.71 13.69 -19.98
N ASP A 82 5.76 13.66 -19.17
CA ASP A 82 7.10 13.21 -19.50
C ASP A 82 7.38 11.75 -19.10
N ALA A 83 6.32 10.98 -18.78
CA ALA A 83 6.46 9.56 -18.49
C ALA A 83 7.06 8.79 -19.69
N VAL A 84 8.02 7.93 -19.39
CA VAL A 84 8.73 7.11 -20.37
C VAL A 84 8.04 5.77 -20.52
N LEU A 85 7.81 5.35 -21.76
CA LEU A 85 7.31 4.01 -22.04
C LEU A 85 8.46 3.01 -22.07
N TRP A 86 8.27 1.87 -21.43
CA TRP A 86 9.24 0.78 -21.40
C TRP A 86 8.78 -0.38 -22.28
N CYS A 87 9.72 -0.95 -23.02
CA CYS A 87 9.52 -2.13 -23.85
C CYS A 87 10.64 -3.14 -23.60
N ASP A 88 10.27 -4.34 -23.15
CA ASP A 88 11.15 -5.51 -23.18
C ASP A 88 11.19 -6.05 -24.61
N VAL A 89 12.36 -5.94 -25.25
CA VAL A 89 12.54 -6.24 -26.67
C VAL A 89 12.85 -7.71 -26.87
N GLN A 90 12.01 -8.39 -27.65
CA GLN A 90 12.26 -9.76 -28.11
C GLN A 90 12.30 -9.80 -29.64
N LEU A 91 13.05 -10.76 -30.21
CA LEU A 91 13.07 -10.98 -31.66
C LEU A 91 12.24 -12.19 -32.05
N THR A 92 11.44 -12.01 -33.10
CA THR A 92 10.73 -13.11 -33.77
C THR A 92 11.68 -13.91 -34.67
N LYS A 93 11.21 -15.06 -35.16
CA LYS A 93 11.92 -15.93 -36.12
C LYS A 93 12.40 -15.19 -37.38
N ASP A 94 11.61 -14.25 -37.87
CA ASP A 94 11.88 -13.40 -39.03
C ASP A 94 12.64 -12.11 -38.69
N GLY A 95 13.12 -11.97 -37.45
CA GLY A 95 13.98 -10.87 -37.01
C GLY A 95 13.25 -9.55 -36.73
N VAL A 96 11.92 -9.58 -36.56
CA VAL A 96 11.14 -8.41 -36.15
C VAL A 96 11.24 -8.23 -34.63
N GLY A 97 11.48 -7.00 -34.18
CA GLY A 97 11.49 -6.67 -32.76
C GLY A 97 10.11 -6.33 -32.23
N ILE A 98 9.71 -7.00 -31.16
CA ILE A 98 8.41 -6.84 -30.50
C ILE A 98 8.59 -6.43 -29.04
N CYS A 99 7.59 -5.74 -28.49
CA CYS A 99 7.48 -5.52 -27.05
C CYS A 99 6.80 -6.72 -26.40
N PHE A 100 7.55 -7.49 -25.62
CA PHE A 100 7.07 -8.68 -24.94
C PHE A 100 7.95 -8.99 -23.70
N PRO A 101 7.36 -9.33 -22.53
CA PRO A 101 8.10 -9.40 -21.25
C PRO A 101 9.30 -10.36 -21.21
N ASP A 102 9.23 -11.49 -21.92
CA ASP A 102 10.23 -12.57 -21.85
C ASP A 102 10.43 -13.27 -23.21
N VAL A 103 11.55 -13.96 -23.41
CA VAL A 103 11.79 -14.79 -24.60
C VAL A 103 10.85 -15.99 -24.65
N THR A 104 10.33 -16.43 -23.50
CA THR A 104 9.29 -17.46 -23.39
C THR A 104 7.90 -16.84 -23.38
N MET A 105 6.94 -17.46 -24.08
CA MET A 105 5.66 -16.82 -24.39
C MET A 105 4.49 -17.30 -23.53
N TYR A 106 4.61 -18.44 -22.83
CA TYR A 106 3.48 -19.06 -22.13
C TYR A 106 2.85 -18.17 -21.04
N LYS A 107 3.68 -17.45 -20.28
CA LYS A 107 3.24 -16.72 -19.09
C LYS A 107 2.36 -15.51 -19.42
N ASP A 108 2.74 -14.75 -20.45
CA ASP A 108 2.16 -13.45 -20.78
C ASP A 108 1.33 -13.48 -22.08
N SER A 109 1.02 -14.67 -22.62
CA SER A 109 0.19 -14.80 -23.81
C SER A 109 -0.64 -16.08 -23.86
N ASN A 110 -1.64 -16.10 -24.74
CA ASN A 110 -2.44 -17.30 -25.04
C ASN A 110 -1.77 -18.27 -26.04
N VAL A 111 -0.44 -18.24 -26.20
CA VAL A 111 0.28 -19.00 -27.24
C VAL A 111 -0.01 -20.50 -27.21
N GLN A 112 -0.26 -21.07 -26.03
CA GLN A 112 -0.62 -22.48 -25.88
C GLN A 112 -1.95 -22.84 -26.57
N ASP A 113 -2.90 -21.91 -26.61
CA ASP A 113 -4.22 -22.12 -27.23
C ASP A 113 -4.10 -21.96 -28.75
N ALA A 114 -3.33 -20.96 -29.19
CA ALA A 114 -3.07 -20.70 -30.61
C ALA A 114 -2.21 -21.81 -31.26
N TYR A 115 -1.21 -22.32 -30.54
CA TYR A 115 -0.19 -23.24 -31.05
C TYR A 115 0.20 -24.35 -30.06
N PRO A 116 -0.72 -25.23 -29.63
CA PRO A 116 -0.49 -26.19 -28.55
C PRO A 116 0.65 -27.20 -28.80
N LYS A 117 1.03 -27.41 -30.06
CA LYS A 117 2.05 -28.38 -30.49
C LYS A 117 3.41 -27.75 -30.82
N ARG A 118 3.57 -26.43 -30.72
CA ARG A 118 4.81 -25.72 -31.08
C ARG A 118 5.65 -25.34 -29.86
N LYS A 119 5.68 -26.23 -28.86
CA LYS A 119 6.54 -26.12 -27.70
C LYS A 119 7.90 -26.74 -28.03
N ASN A 120 8.99 -26.01 -27.81
CA ASN A 120 10.35 -26.47 -28.08
C ASN A 120 11.20 -26.45 -26.81
N SER A 121 12.41 -27.00 -26.90
CA SER A 121 13.38 -27.02 -25.80
C SER A 121 14.70 -26.43 -26.29
N TYR A 122 15.17 -25.39 -25.61
CA TYR A 122 16.44 -24.72 -25.91
C TYR A 122 17.26 -24.51 -24.64
N LEU A 123 18.55 -24.24 -24.80
CA LEU A 123 19.42 -23.84 -23.69
C LEU A 123 19.34 -22.33 -23.50
N LEU A 124 18.56 -21.87 -22.52
CA LEU A 124 18.51 -20.47 -22.15
C LEU A 124 19.52 -20.22 -21.03
N ASN A 125 20.57 -19.43 -21.32
CA ASN A 125 21.69 -19.19 -20.40
C ASN A 125 22.33 -20.50 -19.86
N GLY A 126 22.36 -21.55 -20.70
CA GLY A 126 22.90 -22.87 -20.33
C GLY A 126 21.93 -23.80 -19.61
N VAL A 127 20.72 -23.34 -19.28
CA VAL A 127 19.67 -24.16 -18.65
C VAL A 127 18.72 -24.70 -19.72
N PRO A 128 18.44 -26.02 -19.78
CA PRO A 128 17.39 -26.56 -20.63
C PRO A 128 16.02 -26.03 -20.22
N THR A 129 15.39 -25.25 -21.10
CA THR A 129 14.09 -24.63 -20.89
C THR A 129 13.13 -25.10 -21.97
N GLN A 130 11.98 -25.66 -21.57
CA GLN A 130 10.95 -26.13 -22.48
C GLN A 130 9.73 -25.20 -22.44
N ASP A 131 9.52 -24.43 -23.52
CA ASP A 131 8.46 -23.44 -23.66
C ASP A 131 8.15 -23.14 -25.14
N TRP A 132 7.24 -22.20 -25.39
CA TRP A 132 7.07 -21.51 -26.67
C TRP A 132 8.01 -20.31 -26.69
N PHE A 133 8.94 -20.29 -27.64
CA PHE A 133 9.92 -19.20 -27.73
C PHE A 133 9.56 -18.24 -28.86
N THR A 134 9.79 -16.95 -28.67
CA THR A 134 9.55 -15.90 -29.69
C THR A 134 10.24 -16.22 -31.03
N ILE A 135 11.42 -16.83 -30.99
CA ILE A 135 12.21 -17.25 -32.15
C ILE A 135 11.59 -18.39 -32.98
N ASP A 136 10.55 -19.05 -32.47
CA ASP A 136 9.83 -20.12 -33.19
C ASP A 136 8.69 -19.57 -34.05
N PHE A 137 8.31 -18.31 -33.84
CA PHE A 137 7.16 -17.65 -34.46
C PHE A 137 7.62 -16.50 -35.35
N THR A 138 7.06 -16.39 -36.56
CA THR A 138 7.21 -15.19 -37.37
C THR A 138 6.27 -14.08 -36.88
N SER A 139 6.54 -12.83 -37.22
CA SER A 139 5.63 -11.69 -36.98
C SER A 139 4.21 -11.95 -37.51
N LYS A 140 4.07 -12.76 -38.57
CA LYS A 140 2.77 -13.19 -39.11
C LYS A 140 2.07 -14.23 -38.24
N ASP A 141 2.80 -15.18 -37.65
CA ASP A 141 2.23 -16.16 -36.72
C ASP A 141 1.67 -15.47 -35.47
N LEU A 142 2.33 -14.40 -35.01
CA LEU A 142 1.92 -13.67 -33.80
C LEU A 142 0.60 -12.92 -33.92
N LYS A 143 0.03 -12.76 -35.13
CA LYS A 143 -1.28 -12.12 -35.31
C LYS A 143 -2.45 -12.87 -34.65
N SER A 144 -2.27 -14.17 -34.37
CA SER A 144 -3.24 -14.99 -33.64
C SER A 144 -2.86 -15.24 -32.18
N VAL A 145 -1.82 -14.57 -31.68
CA VAL A 145 -1.38 -14.64 -30.29
C VAL A 145 -1.71 -13.31 -29.61
N PHE A 146 -2.34 -13.38 -28.45
CA PHE A 146 -2.80 -12.25 -27.66
C PHE A 146 -2.11 -12.25 -26.30
N LEU A 147 -1.74 -11.06 -25.86
CA LEU A 147 -1.21 -10.80 -24.53
C LEU A 147 -2.32 -11.02 -23.49
N ILE A 148 -1.95 -11.69 -22.41
CA ILE A 148 -2.81 -11.93 -21.25
C ILE A 148 -2.06 -11.53 -19.98
N ARG A 149 -2.74 -11.51 -18.83
CA ARG A 149 -2.08 -11.23 -17.55
C ARG A 149 -1.01 -12.26 -17.21
N GLY A 150 0.23 -11.81 -17.00
CA GLY A 150 1.34 -12.65 -16.52
C GLY A 150 1.34 -12.95 -15.02
N ILE A 151 0.57 -12.17 -14.25
CA ILE A 151 0.43 -12.33 -12.79
C ILE A 151 -1.01 -12.77 -12.49
N LEU A 152 -1.17 -13.99 -12.01
CA LEU A 152 -2.49 -14.61 -11.85
C LEU A 152 -3.34 -13.99 -10.73
N SER A 153 -2.74 -13.25 -9.80
CA SER A 153 -3.47 -12.46 -8.81
C SER A 153 -4.12 -11.21 -9.40
N ARG A 154 -3.67 -10.74 -10.58
CA ARG A 154 -4.32 -9.64 -11.31
C ARG A 154 -5.59 -10.10 -12.01
N SER A 155 -6.45 -9.13 -12.36
CA SER A 155 -7.77 -9.41 -12.90
C SER A 155 -7.73 -10.07 -14.30
N PRO A 156 -8.46 -11.19 -14.54
CA PRO A 156 -8.68 -11.77 -15.87
C PRO A 156 -9.45 -10.88 -16.84
N ALA A 157 -10.07 -9.80 -16.35
CA ALA A 157 -11.10 -9.10 -17.11
C ALA A 157 -10.60 -8.42 -18.39
N PHE A 158 -9.29 -8.29 -18.55
CA PHE A 158 -8.64 -7.68 -19.72
C PHE A 158 -7.92 -8.70 -20.61
N ASP A 159 -8.05 -10.01 -20.34
CA ASP A 159 -7.49 -11.06 -21.17
C ASP A 159 -8.40 -11.29 -22.39
N ASP A 160 -8.31 -10.38 -23.36
CA ASP A 160 -9.12 -10.43 -24.58
C ASP A 160 -8.28 -10.60 -25.86
N ASN A 161 -8.97 -10.88 -26.97
CA ASN A 161 -8.37 -11.10 -28.27
C ASN A 161 -7.99 -9.81 -29.03
N ARG A 162 -8.00 -8.65 -28.35
CA ARG A 162 -7.60 -7.36 -28.93
C ARG A 162 -6.19 -6.96 -28.52
N ASN A 163 -5.62 -7.58 -27.48
CA ASN A 163 -4.26 -7.32 -27.03
C ASN A 163 -3.22 -8.00 -27.91
N ILE A 164 -3.07 -7.55 -29.15
CA ILE A 164 -2.07 -8.07 -30.08
C ILE A 164 -0.65 -7.71 -29.64
N ILE A 165 0.30 -8.63 -29.86
CA ILE A 165 1.73 -8.36 -29.70
C ILE A 165 2.15 -7.36 -30.79
N SER A 166 2.71 -6.23 -30.37
CA SER A 166 3.03 -5.11 -31.26
C SER A 166 4.53 -5.00 -31.55
N PRO A 167 4.93 -4.75 -32.81
CA PRO A 167 6.27 -4.29 -33.14
C PRO A 167 6.61 -2.96 -32.46
N ILE A 168 7.89 -2.75 -32.20
CA ILE A 168 8.40 -1.55 -31.51
C ILE A 168 8.08 -0.27 -32.28
N GLU A 169 8.17 -0.31 -33.61
CA GLU A 169 7.88 0.81 -34.50
C GLU A 169 6.41 1.25 -34.38
N ASN A 170 5.50 0.31 -34.14
CA ASN A 170 4.09 0.64 -33.96
C ASN A 170 3.84 1.36 -32.63
N ILE A 171 4.52 0.94 -31.56
CA ILE A 171 4.39 1.59 -30.24
C ILE A 171 4.88 3.05 -30.33
N GLU A 172 6.06 3.28 -30.92
CA GLU A 172 6.56 4.65 -31.12
C GLU A 172 5.61 5.47 -32.02
N HIS A 173 5.17 4.90 -33.14
CA HIS A 173 4.32 5.61 -34.10
C HIS A 173 2.97 6.03 -33.51
N TYR A 174 2.31 5.12 -32.78
CA TYR A 174 0.96 5.36 -32.25
C TYR A 174 0.97 6.28 -31.03
N PHE A 175 1.96 6.16 -30.14
CA PHE A 175 1.96 6.87 -28.86
C PHE A 175 2.86 8.08 -28.84
N LYS A 176 3.93 8.12 -29.67
CA LYS A 176 4.94 9.17 -29.70
C LYS A 176 5.35 9.60 -28.28
N PRO A 177 5.85 8.65 -27.48
CA PRO A 177 6.08 8.89 -26.07
C PRO A 177 7.14 9.98 -25.86
N ALA A 178 7.07 10.69 -24.74
CA ALA A 178 8.05 11.71 -24.38
C ALA A 178 9.47 11.14 -24.24
N GLY A 179 9.56 9.85 -23.86
CA GLY A 179 10.76 9.06 -24.06
C GLY A 179 10.42 7.58 -24.23
N PHE A 180 11.27 6.87 -24.97
CA PHE A 180 11.13 5.43 -25.19
C PHE A 180 12.35 4.66 -24.67
N TRP A 181 12.08 3.73 -23.75
CA TRP A 181 13.08 2.89 -23.12
C TRP A 181 13.00 1.48 -23.66
N LEU A 182 14.08 1.03 -24.32
CA LEU A 182 14.22 -0.34 -24.77
C LEU A 182 15.10 -1.12 -23.80
N ASN A 183 14.53 -2.14 -23.17
CA ASN A 183 15.28 -3.10 -22.38
C ASN A 183 15.45 -4.39 -23.15
N VAL A 184 16.67 -4.92 -23.14
CA VAL A 184 17.03 -5.98 -24.06
C VAL A 184 17.94 -6.99 -23.35
N GLN A 185 17.77 -8.27 -23.68
CA GLN A 185 18.43 -9.38 -23.01
C GLN A 185 18.73 -10.51 -23.99
N HIS A 186 19.55 -11.47 -23.56
CA HIS A 186 19.78 -12.75 -24.25
C HIS A 186 20.41 -12.64 -25.65
N ASP A 187 21.36 -11.71 -25.89
CA ASP A 187 21.97 -11.59 -27.22
C ASP A 187 22.66 -12.88 -27.66
N ALA A 188 23.34 -13.57 -26.74
CA ALA A 188 23.99 -14.84 -27.02
C ALA A 188 23.00 -15.92 -27.49
N PHE A 189 21.79 -15.94 -26.93
CA PHE A 189 20.72 -16.85 -27.35
C PHE A 189 20.28 -16.52 -28.78
N TYR A 190 19.95 -15.26 -29.06
CA TYR A 190 19.56 -14.84 -30.41
C TYR A 190 20.65 -15.14 -31.46
N ALA A 191 21.93 -14.95 -31.12
CA ALA A 191 23.05 -15.28 -32.00
C ALA A 191 23.12 -16.78 -32.35
N GLN A 192 22.84 -17.68 -31.39
CA GLN A 192 22.77 -19.13 -31.65
C GLN A 192 21.68 -19.50 -32.65
N HIS A 193 20.63 -18.68 -32.75
CA HIS A 193 19.51 -18.87 -33.65
C HIS A 193 19.59 -18.02 -34.94
N ASN A 194 20.78 -17.56 -35.31
CA ASN A 194 21.05 -16.73 -36.49
C ASN A 194 20.31 -15.38 -36.51
N LEU A 195 19.90 -14.89 -35.34
CA LEU A 195 19.36 -13.55 -35.14
C LEU A 195 20.44 -12.64 -34.54
N SER A 196 20.27 -11.32 -34.64
CA SER A 196 21.24 -10.38 -34.10
C SER A 196 20.54 -9.16 -33.51
N MET A 197 20.58 -9.06 -32.18
CA MET A 197 20.00 -7.96 -31.46
C MET A 197 20.71 -6.64 -31.80
N SER A 198 22.04 -6.65 -31.89
CA SER A 198 22.83 -5.51 -32.36
C SER A 198 22.39 -4.99 -33.74
N ARG A 199 22.15 -5.87 -34.72
CA ARG A 199 21.71 -5.45 -36.06
C ARG A 199 20.30 -4.89 -36.03
N PHE A 200 19.41 -5.54 -35.29
CA PHE A 200 18.04 -5.05 -35.10
C PHE A 200 18.04 -3.62 -34.53
N LEU A 201 18.77 -3.40 -33.43
CA LEU A 201 18.84 -2.11 -32.74
C LEU A 201 19.41 -0.97 -33.60
N LEU A 202 20.44 -1.25 -34.41
CA LEU A 202 21.01 -0.27 -35.35
C LEU A 202 20.10 0.00 -36.55
N SER A 203 19.24 -0.95 -36.90
CA SER A 203 18.25 -0.79 -37.96
C SER A 203 17.06 0.03 -37.47
N VAL A 204 16.48 -0.35 -36.33
CA VAL A 204 15.28 0.29 -35.78
C VAL A 204 15.54 1.73 -35.35
N SER A 205 16.76 2.05 -34.90
CA SER A 205 17.16 3.42 -34.52
C SER A 205 17.18 4.41 -35.69
N GLN A 206 17.10 3.95 -36.94
CA GLN A 206 16.97 4.81 -38.11
C GLN A 206 15.54 5.34 -38.29
N THR A 207 14.56 4.68 -37.67
CA THR A 207 13.13 4.98 -37.81
C THR A 207 12.44 5.28 -36.49
N VAL A 208 12.98 4.82 -35.38
CA VAL A 208 12.44 4.95 -34.02
C VAL A 208 13.46 5.72 -33.17
N ILE A 209 12.98 6.75 -32.45
CA ILE A 209 13.80 7.44 -31.46
C ILE A 209 13.90 6.54 -30.23
N ILE A 210 15.12 6.18 -29.87
CA ILE A 210 15.44 5.42 -28.66
C ILE A 210 16.11 6.39 -27.70
N ASP A 211 15.45 6.71 -26.59
CA ASP A 211 15.99 7.64 -25.59
C ASP A 211 16.87 6.90 -24.58
N TYR A 212 16.45 5.70 -24.21
CA TYR A 212 17.13 4.87 -23.22
C TYR A 212 17.26 3.44 -23.70
N LEU A 213 18.41 2.86 -23.38
CA LEU A 213 18.75 1.53 -23.82
C LEU A 213 19.46 0.77 -22.69
N SER A 214 18.84 -0.29 -22.18
CA SER A 214 19.37 -1.06 -21.06
C SER A 214 19.63 -2.52 -21.37
N TYR A 215 20.72 -3.05 -20.81
CA TYR A 215 21.08 -4.46 -20.88
C TYR A 215 21.79 -4.93 -19.62
N PRO A 216 21.64 -6.21 -19.27
CA PRO A 216 22.38 -6.83 -18.18
C PRO A 216 23.76 -7.40 -18.59
N GLU A 217 23.95 -7.73 -19.88
CA GLU A 217 25.17 -8.41 -20.36
C GLU A 217 26.30 -7.42 -20.72
N LEU A 218 27.40 -7.43 -19.97
CA LEU A 218 28.48 -6.42 -20.06
C LEU A 218 29.18 -6.40 -21.41
N LYS A 219 29.52 -7.57 -21.96
CA LYS A 219 30.17 -7.67 -23.26
C LYS A 219 29.32 -7.07 -24.37
N PHE A 220 28.04 -7.45 -24.43
CA PHE A 220 27.11 -6.91 -25.41
C PHE A 220 26.96 -5.40 -25.27
N PHE A 221 26.75 -4.94 -24.03
CA PHE A 221 26.55 -3.53 -23.71
C PHE A 221 27.69 -2.64 -24.23
N ARG A 222 28.94 -3.06 -24.02
CA ARG A 222 30.12 -2.34 -24.51
C ARG A 222 30.24 -2.37 -26.04
N ASP A 223 29.98 -3.54 -26.63
CA ASP A 223 30.10 -3.72 -28.07
C ASP A 223 29.07 -2.87 -28.83
N ILE A 224 27.82 -2.82 -28.37
CA ILE A 224 26.76 -2.04 -29.02
C ILE A 224 26.92 -0.54 -28.80
N GLY A 225 27.35 -0.11 -27.60
CA GLY A 225 27.54 1.31 -27.28
C GLY A 225 28.51 2.02 -28.23
N SER A 226 29.58 1.33 -28.63
CA SER A 226 30.56 1.86 -29.59
C SER A 226 29.98 2.13 -31.00
N ARG A 227 28.83 1.55 -31.35
CA ARG A 227 28.23 1.60 -32.69
C ARG A 227 27.18 2.70 -32.85
N PHE A 228 26.59 3.19 -31.75
CA PHE A 228 25.52 4.17 -31.76
C PHE A 228 25.98 5.64 -31.89
N GLY A 229 27.30 5.89 -31.87
CA GLY A 229 27.86 7.24 -32.00
C GLY A 229 27.50 8.16 -30.83
N LYS A 230 27.82 9.46 -30.95
CA LYS A 230 27.65 10.44 -29.86
C LYS A 230 26.19 10.89 -29.64
N THR A 231 25.33 10.66 -30.62
CA THR A 231 23.90 11.03 -30.59
C THR A 231 23.01 9.81 -30.32
N GLY A 232 23.59 8.73 -29.83
CA GLY A 232 22.88 7.50 -29.46
C GLY A 232 22.05 7.65 -28.19
N PRO A 233 21.31 6.60 -27.81
CA PRO A 233 20.51 6.58 -26.58
C PRO A 233 21.38 6.73 -25.34
N LYS A 234 20.75 7.07 -24.21
CA LYS A 234 21.36 6.91 -22.89
C LYS A 234 21.52 5.42 -22.59
N PHE A 235 22.77 5.01 -22.43
CA PHE A 235 23.14 3.64 -22.09
C PHE A 235 23.00 3.43 -20.58
N VAL A 236 22.14 2.48 -20.17
CA VAL A 236 21.86 2.17 -18.77
C VAL A 236 22.20 0.72 -18.45
N PHE A 237 23.23 0.49 -17.65
CA PHE A 237 23.62 -0.86 -17.27
C PHE A 237 22.63 -1.44 -16.24
N ARG A 238 22.01 -2.58 -16.56
CA ARG A 238 21.01 -3.21 -15.70
C ARG A 238 21.67 -4.25 -14.80
N PHE A 239 21.57 -4.06 -13.50
CA PHE A 239 21.90 -5.09 -12.52
C PHE A 239 20.71 -6.04 -12.36
N LEU A 240 20.99 -7.33 -12.21
CA LEU A 240 20.03 -8.33 -11.75
C LEU A 240 20.17 -8.52 -10.23
N GLU A 241 19.77 -9.66 -9.68
CA GLU A 241 19.97 -9.93 -8.25
C GLU A 241 21.47 -10.06 -7.89
N LYS A 242 21.82 -9.76 -6.63
CA LYS A 242 23.22 -9.62 -6.19
C LYS A 242 24.04 -10.90 -6.34
N ASP A 243 23.40 -12.04 -6.18
CA ASP A 243 23.97 -13.39 -6.26
C ASP A 243 23.98 -13.95 -7.69
N GLU A 244 23.22 -13.36 -8.61
CA GLU A 244 23.26 -13.75 -10.01
C GLU A 244 24.62 -13.42 -10.66
N VAL A 245 25.05 -14.32 -11.54
CA VAL A 245 26.34 -14.22 -12.25
C VAL A 245 26.13 -13.57 -13.60
N GLU A 246 26.88 -12.51 -13.86
CA GLU A 246 26.95 -11.89 -15.19
C GLU A 246 27.78 -12.79 -16.12
N VAL A 247 27.15 -13.21 -17.22
CA VAL A 247 27.63 -14.30 -18.08
C VAL A 247 28.96 -14.00 -18.78
N SER A 248 29.30 -12.73 -19.04
CA SER A 248 30.48 -12.37 -19.81
C SER A 248 31.74 -12.16 -18.97
N THR A 249 31.59 -11.81 -17.70
CA THR A 249 32.68 -11.59 -16.74
C THR A 249 32.82 -12.71 -15.72
N ASN A 250 31.80 -13.58 -15.60
CA ASN A 250 31.72 -14.63 -14.59
C ASN A 250 31.86 -14.10 -13.16
N GLN A 251 31.43 -12.86 -12.93
CA GLN A 251 31.35 -12.20 -11.63
C GLN A 251 29.89 -12.03 -11.25
N THR A 252 29.60 -11.99 -9.95
CA THR A 252 28.23 -11.68 -9.50
C THR A 252 27.93 -10.20 -9.68
N TYR A 253 26.66 -9.85 -9.91
CA TYR A 253 26.24 -8.44 -9.96
C TYR A 253 26.55 -7.70 -8.66
N GLY A 254 26.49 -8.39 -7.50
CA GLY A 254 26.91 -7.83 -6.22
C GLY A 254 28.42 -7.53 -6.14
N SER A 255 29.26 -8.24 -6.89
CA SER A 255 30.69 -7.89 -7.01
C SER A 255 30.89 -6.70 -7.95
N LEU A 256 30.21 -6.69 -9.10
CA LEU A 256 30.28 -5.61 -10.09
C LEU A 256 29.83 -4.26 -9.52
N MET A 257 28.85 -4.26 -8.61
CA MET A 257 28.31 -3.03 -8.01
C MET A 257 29.36 -2.25 -7.18
N THR A 258 30.47 -2.89 -6.78
CA THR A 258 31.55 -2.25 -6.00
C THR A 258 32.51 -1.42 -6.86
N ASN A 259 32.44 -1.54 -8.19
CA ASN A 259 33.32 -0.85 -9.12
C ASN A 259 32.53 0.03 -10.09
N LEU A 260 31.86 1.04 -9.55
CA LEU A 260 31.03 1.98 -10.33
C LEU A 260 31.85 2.84 -11.30
N THR A 261 33.12 3.12 -11.00
CA THR A 261 34.04 3.80 -11.93
C THR A 261 34.24 3.00 -13.21
N PHE A 262 34.32 1.67 -13.13
CA PHE A 262 34.38 0.81 -14.32
C PHE A 262 33.08 0.88 -15.13
N ILE A 263 31.91 0.87 -14.47
CA ILE A 263 30.61 0.97 -15.15
C ILE A 263 30.45 2.32 -15.88
N ASN A 264 30.89 3.42 -15.26
CA ASN A 264 30.86 4.75 -15.84
C ASN A 264 31.71 4.91 -17.12
N MET A 265 32.62 3.97 -17.41
CA MET A 265 33.38 4.02 -18.67
C MET A 265 32.49 3.79 -19.91
N PHE A 266 31.31 3.20 -19.74
CA PHE A 266 30.45 2.80 -20.86
C PHE A 266 28.95 3.06 -20.65
N ALA A 267 28.50 3.33 -19.42
CA ALA A 267 27.10 3.64 -19.12
C ALA A 267 26.95 5.07 -18.60
N SER A 268 25.83 5.71 -18.92
CA SER A 268 25.41 7.00 -18.34
C SER A 268 24.55 6.84 -17.09
N GLY A 269 24.10 5.61 -16.82
CA GLY A 269 23.33 5.29 -15.63
C GLY A 269 23.26 3.80 -15.35
N VAL A 270 22.66 3.46 -14.23
CA VAL A 270 22.46 2.09 -13.76
C VAL A 270 21.00 1.86 -13.42
N LEU A 271 20.48 0.69 -13.73
CA LEU A 271 19.16 0.23 -13.32
C LEU A 271 19.33 -0.90 -12.31
N VAL A 272 18.75 -0.77 -11.12
CA VAL A 272 18.92 -1.75 -10.03
C VAL A 272 17.59 -2.18 -9.42
N PRO A 273 17.47 -3.44 -8.97
CA PRO A 273 16.40 -3.85 -8.07
C PRO A 273 16.38 -2.99 -6.81
N LYS A 274 15.18 -2.71 -6.29
CA LYS A 274 14.99 -1.87 -5.11
C LYS A 274 15.80 -2.33 -3.87
N SER A 275 16.10 -3.63 -3.76
CA SER A 275 16.93 -4.27 -2.72
C SER A 275 18.40 -3.80 -2.70
N TYR A 276 18.89 -3.17 -3.77
CA TYR A 276 20.22 -2.56 -3.81
C TYR A 276 20.29 -1.28 -2.97
N ILE A 277 19.16 -0.57 -2.86
CA ILE A 277 19.06 0.73 -2.23
C ILE A 277 18.48 0.58 -0.82
N TRP A 278 17.34 -0.10 -0.72
CA TRP A 278 16.65 -0.40 0.53
C TRP A 278 16.58 -1.92 0.73
N PRO A 279 17.58 -2.52 1.39
CA PRO A 279 17.53 -3.94 1.72
C PRO A 279 16.41 -4.24 2.71
N VAL A 280 15.89 -5.46 2.65
CA VAL A 280 14.84 -5.96 3.53
C VAL A 280 15.36 -7.20 4.25
N ASP A 281 15.05 -7.35 5.54
CA ASP A 281 15.38 -8.57 6.29
C ASP A 281 14.41 -9.73 5.99
N GLU A 282 14.70 -10.90 6.57
CA GLU A 282 13.88 -12.12 6.37
C GLU A 282 12.43 -11.96 6.86
N ASP A 283 12.19 -11.00 7.77
CA ASP A 283 10.88 -10.70 8.35
C ASP A 283 10.12 -9.61 7.57
N GLN A 284 10.59 -9.20 6.39
CA GLN A 284 10.01 -8.14 5.56
C GLN A 284 10.07 -6.72 6.18
N TYR A 285 11.12 -6.40 6.94
CA TYR A 285 11.38 -5.03 7.42
C TYR A 285 12.57 -4.39 6.72
N LEU A 286 12.49 -3.08 6.50
CA LEU A 286 13.58 -2.30 5.94
C LEU A 286 14.80 -2.33 6.87
N LEU A 287 15.95 -2.60 6.27
CA LEU A 287 17.26 -2.33 6.84
C LEU A 287 17.69 -0.89 6.49
N PRO A 288 18.75 -0.35 7.12
CA PRO A 288 19.31 0.92 6.71
C PRO A 288 19.61 0.94 5.20
N HIS A 289 19.25 2.03 4.52
CA HIS A 289 19.57 2.17 3.11
C HIS A 289 21.08 2.11 2.88
N THR A 290 21.48 1.66 1.68
CA THR A 290 22.89 1.63 1.27
C THR A 290 23.36 3.02 0.81
N THR A 291 24.66 3.17 0.57
CA THR A 291 25.25 4.37 -0.05
C THR A 291 25.21 4.33 -1.57
N PHE A 292 24.59 3.29 -2.17
CA PHE A 292 24.70 3.00 -3.60
C PHE A 292 24.30 4.19 -4.48
N VAL A 293 23.22 4.89 -4.13
CA VAL A 293 22.75 6.05 -4.92
C VAL A 293 23.78 7.18 -4.89
N GLN A 294 24.26 7.54 -3.70
CA GLN A 294 25.27 8.59 -3.56
C GLN A 294 26.60 8.22 -4.22
N ASP A 295 27.03 6.96 -4.10
CA ASP A 295 28.27 6.47 -4.71
C ASP A 295 28.16 6.50 -6.25
N ALA A 296 27.04 6.08 -6.81
CA ALA A 296 26.77 6.18 -8.25
C ALA A 296 26.74 7.63 -8.74
N HIS A 297 26.05 8.52 -8.01
CA HIS A 297 26.00 9.95 -8.34
C HIS A 297 27.38 10.60 -8.30
N LYS A 298 28.21 10.24 -7.31
CA LYS A 298 29.59 10.72 -7.21
C LYS A 298 30.45 10.32 -8.42
N GLU A 299 30.20 9.13 -8.96
CA GLU A 299 30.84 8.67 -10.19
C GLU A 299 30.16 9.22 -11.46
N GLY A 300 29.08 9.99 -11.36
CA GLY A 300 28.39 10.60 -12.50
C GLY A 300 27.37 9.67 -13.19
N LEU A 301 26.92 8.62 -12.52
CA LEU A 301 25.91 7.68 -13.01
C LEU A 301 24.51 8.04 -12.48
N GLN A 302 23.53 8.17 -13.38
CA GLN A 302 22.12 8.23 -12.98
C GLN A 302 21.66 6.89 -12.41
N VAL A 303 20.80 6.88 -11.40
CA VAL A 303 20.29 5.65 -10.76
C VAL A 303 18.80 5.50 -11.00
N TYR A 304 18.42 4.42 -11.66
CA TYR A 304 17.03 4.01 -11.86
C TYR A 304 16.73 2.80 -10.98
N ALA A 305 15.60 2.81 -10.28
CA ALA A 305 15.20 1.70 -9.41
C ALA A 305 14.01 0.93 -10.02
N SER A 306 14.04 -0.40 -9.96
CA SER A 306 12.96 -1.27 -10.45
C SER A 306 12.32 -2.13 -9.36
N GLY A 307 11.14 -2.67 -9.66
CA GLY A 307 10.40 -3.58 -8.78
C GLY A 307 9.29 -2.90 -7.99
N PHE A 308 8.73 -1.79 -8.52
CA PHE A 308 7.62 -1.09 -7.91
C PHE A 308 6.29 -1.56 -8.49
N ALA A 309 5.41 -2.03 -7.60
CA ALA A 309 4.04 -2.43 -7.90
C ALA A 309 3.16 -2.16 -6.68
N ASN A 310 1.88 -1.87 -6.92
CA ASN A 310 0.93 -1.58 -5.83
C ASN A 310 0.28 -2.84 -5.25
N ASP A 311 0.36 -3.96 -5.97
CA ASP A 311 -0.34 -5.22 -5.70
C ASP A 311 0.62 -6.35 -5.27
N PHE A 312 1.66 -5.98 -4.51
CA PHE A 312 2.70 -6.90 -4.05
C PHE A 312 3.03 -6.69 -2.56
N ASP A 313 3.80 -7.63 -1.98
CA ASP A 313 4.28 -7.52 -0.60
C ASP A 313 5.26 -6.34 -0.45
N LEU A 314 4.86 -5.38 0.37
CA LEU A 314 5.67 -4.23 0.75
C LEU A 314 6.29 -4.50 2.12
N ALA A 315 7.47 -3.93 2.36
CA ALA A 315 8.06 -3.94 3.70
C ALA A 315 7.07 -3.35 4.71
N TYR A 316 6.96 -3.95 5.89
CA TYR A 316 5.97 -3.54 6.91
C TYR A 316 6.11 -2.09 7.34
N ASN A 317 7.31 -1.50 7.21
CA ASN A 317 7.59 -0.09 7.44
C ASN A 317 6.72 0.86 6.61
N TYR A 318 6.18 0.41 5.47
CA TYR A 318 5.33 1.22 4.60
C TYR A 318 3.84 1.08 4.91
N SER A 319 3.44 0.23 5.87
CA SER A 319 2.03 0.04 6.26
C SER A 319 1.11 -0.26 5.06
N TYR A 320 1.61 -1.06 4.10
CA TYR A 320 0.95 -1.36 2.83
C TYR A 320 0.64 -0.14 1.94
N VAL A 321 1.39 0.95 2.04
CA VAL A 321 1.19 2.14 1.20
C VAL A 321 2.26 2.20 0.09
N PRO A 322 1.93 1.88 -1.17
CA PRO A 322 2.89 1.95 -2.28
C PRO A 322 3.46 3.36 -2.46
N LEU A 323 2.63 4.40 -2.30
CA LEU A 323 3.05 5.80 -2.32
C LEU A 323 4.19 6.10 -1.32
N ALA A 324 4.17 5.46 -0.14
CA ALA A 324 5.24 5.65 0.85
C ALA A 324 6.56 4.99 0.39
N GLU A 325 6.48 3.86 -0.31
CA GLU A 325 7.64 3.24 -0.93
C GLU A 325 8.24 4.16 -2.00
N TYR A 326 7.47 4.69 -2.95
CA TYR A 326 8.02 5.63 -3.94
C TYR A 326 8.71 6.83 -3.31
N LEU A 327 8.08 7.45 -2.29
CA LEU A 327 8.66 8.59 -1.58
C LEU A 327 9.97 8.24 -0.88
N SER A 328 10.16 7.01 -0.38
CA SER A 328 11.41 6.62 0.28
C SER A 328 12.60 6.51 -0.68
N PHE A 329 12.36 6.40 -1.99
CA PHE A 329 13.41 6.40 -3.02
C PHE A 329 13.62 7.78 -3.66
N MET A 330 12.63 8.67 -3.58
CA MET A 330 12.62 9.95 -4.29
C MET A 330 12.81 11.17 -3.38
N ASP A 331 12.29 11.13 -2.15
CA ASP A 331 12.19 12.29 -1.26
C ASP A 331 12.31 11.88 0.22
N ASN A 332 13.41 11.21 0.55
CA ASN A 332 13.71 10.78 1.93
C ASN A 332 14.63 11.76 2.69
N GLY A 333 15.06 12.84 2.04
CA GLY A 333 15.96 13.86 2.59
C GLY A 333 17.46 13.56 2.48
N ASN A 334 17.87 12.35 2.08
CA ASN A 334 19.27 11.91 1.99
C ASN A 334 19.74 11.57 0.56
N PHE A 335 18.83 11.15 -0.32
CA PHE A 335 19.07 11.01 -1.75
C PHE A 335 17.75 11.01 -2.54
N SER A 336 17.84 11.13 -3.86
CA SER A 336 16.74 10.84 -4.79
C SER A 336 17.28 9.97 -5.92
N VAL A 337 16.62 8.86 -6.23
CA VAL A 337 16.89 8.13 -7.48
C VAL A 337 16.50 8.99 -8.68
N ASP A 338 17.19 8.83 -9.81
CA ASP A 338 16.93 9.55 -11.06
C ASP A 338 15.67 9.07 -11.79
N GLY A 339 15.14 7.90 -11.43
CA GLY A 339 13.84 7.44 -11.88
C GLY A 339 13.43 6.09 -11.32
N VAL A 340 12.17 5.73 -11.54
CA VAL A 340 11.61 4.45 -11.10
C VAL A 340 10.88 3.74 -12.24
N VAL A 341 11.09 2.43 -12.32
CA VAL A 341 10.38 1.52 -13.22
C VAL A 341 9.22 0.90 -12.46
N SER A 342 7.99 1.21 -12.89
CA SER A 342 6.76 0.90 -12.17
C SER A 342 5.71 0.26 -13.07
N ASP A 343 4.98 -0.70 -12.50
CA ASP A 343 3.77 -1.29 -13.09
C ASP A 343 2.55 -0.36 -12.96
N PHE A 344 2.61 0.59 -12.01
CA PHE A 344 1.55 1.54 -11.66
C PHE A 344 2.09 2.98 -11.78
N PRO A 345 2.37 3.46 -13.01
CA PRO A 345 2.98 4.77 -13.22
C PRO A 345 2.15 5.93 -12.66
N LEU A 346 0.84 5.75 -12.45
CA LEU A 346 -0.02 6.72 -11.77
C LEU A 346 0.44 7.00 -10.32
N THR A 347 0.75 5.97 -9.53
CA THR A 347 1.18 6.17 -8.13
C THR A 347 2.57 6.78 -8.06
N ALA A 348 3.47 6.39 -8.97
CA ALA A 348 4.78 7.01 -9.08
C ALA A 348 4.67 8.49 -9.49
N SER A 349 3.78 8.80 -10.44
CA SER A 349 3.48 10.17 -10.88
C SER A 349 2.93 11.04 -9.76
N SER A 350 1.97 10.51 -8.98
CA SER A 350 1.42 11.22 -7.84
C SER A 350 2.46 11.41 -6.73
N ALA A 351 3.35 10.43 -6.50
CA ALA A 351 4.47 10.59 -5.57
C ALA A 351 5.30 11.83 -5.91
N VAL A 352 5.82 11.89 -7.14
CA VAL A 352 6.69 12.98 -7.61
C VAL A 352 5.95 14.33 -7.58
N ASP A 353 4.73 14.38 -8.12
CA ASP A 353 4.08 15.67 -8.37
C ASP A 353 3.07 16.12 -7.32
N CYS A 354 2.53 15.24 -6.48
CA CYS A 354 1.53 15.62 -5.47
C CYS A 354 2.04 15.50 -4.04
N PHE A 355 2.98 14.58 -3.78
CA PHE A 355 3.34 14.17 -2.43
C PHE A 355 4.80 14.41 -2.04
N SER A 356 5.67 14.77 -2.97
CA SER A 356 7.05 15.16 -2.65
C SER A 356 7.16 16.62 -2.19
N HIS A 357 8.13 16.83 -1.30
CA HIS A 357 8.55 18.08 -0.70
C HIS A 357 7.42 18.81 0.04
N LEU A 358 6.55 18.03 0.70
CA LEU A 358 5.53 18.57 1.58
C LEU A 358 6.20 19.08 2.86
N GLY A 359 6.24 20.40 3.03
CA GLY A 359 6.73 21.02 4.27
C GLY A 359 5.82 20.73 5.47
N SER A 360 6.37 20.84 6.69
CA SER A 360 5.64 20.68 7.95
C SER A 360 4.48 21.67 8.14
N THR A 361 4.45 22.75 7.36
CA THR A 361 3.42 23.80 7.36
C THR A 361 2.44 23.73 6.19
N ALA A 362 2.42 22.64 5.42
CA ALA A 362 1.41 22.44 4.37
C ALA A 362 0.01 22.52 5.02
N SER A 363 -0.66 23.66 4.85
CA SER A 363 -1.97 23.92 5.42
C SER A 363 -2.96 22.96 4.78
N SER A 364 -3.72 22.23 5.60
CA SER A 364 -4.83 21.39 5.11
C SER A 364 -5.85 22.30 4.44
N THR A 365 -5.88 22.33 3.11
CA THR A 365 -6.74 23.24 2.36
C THR A 365 -8.19 22.78 2.27
N GLN A 366 -8.51 21.61 2.83
CA GLN A 366 -9.88 21.11 2.96
C GLN A 366 -10.33 21.31 4.41
N GLY A 367 -11.00 22.45 4.67
CA GLY A 367 -11.50 22.84 5.99
C GLY A 367 -12.62 21.95 6.54
N ASP A 368 -13.20 21.06 5.73
CA ASP A 368 -14.43 20.33 6.05
C ASP A 368 -14.28 18.79 6.04
N PHE A 369 -13.05 18.26 5.99
CA PHE A 369 -12.79 16.81 5.94
C PHE A 369 -12.01 16.31 7.17
N PHE A 370 -12.58 15.36 7.92
CA PHE A 370 -11.96 14.75 9.10
C PHE A 370 -11.34 13.37 8.82
N VAL A 371 -10.12 13.17 9.32
CA VAL A 371 -9.48 11.86 9.49
C VAL A 371 -9.84 11.32 10.86
N ILE A 372 -10.66 10.29 10.88
CA ILE A 372 -11.10 9.58 12.08
C ILE A 372 -10.39 8.24 12.13
N SER A 373 -9.72 7.91 13.24
CA SER A 373 -9.12 6.58 13.40
C SER A 373 -10.17 5.48 13.50
N LYS A 374 -9.74 4.21 13.35
CA LYS A 374 -10.54 3.04 13.69
C LYS A 374 -9.80 2.18 14.72
N ASN A 375 -10.21 2.28 15.98
CA ASN A 375 -9.54 1.79 17.17
C ASN A 375 -8.05 2.22 17.25
N GLY A 376 -7.76 3.47 16.90
CA GLY A 376 -6.40 3.98 16.68
C GLY A 376 -5.83 3.59 15.31
N ALA A 377 -4.50 3.52 15.19
CA ALA A 377 -3.80 3.02 14.01
C ALA A 377 -3.77 1.48 14.00
N SER A 378 -4.97 0.87 13.97
CA SER A 378 -5.14 -0.58 14.13
C SER A 378 -4.67 -1.40 12.91
N GLY A 379 -4.27 -0.72 11.84
CA GLY A 379 -3.51 -1.28 10.72
C GLY A 379 -2.04 -1.59 11.05
N ASP A 380 -1.46 -0.90 12.04
CA ASP A 380 -0.03 -0.99 12.38
C ASP A 380 0.21 -1.62 13.77
N TYR A 381 -0.77 -1.50 14.67
CA TYR A 381 -0.72 -2.01 16.04
C TYR A 381 -2.02 -2.73 16.42
N PRO A 382 -2.05 -3.54 17.49
CA PRO A 382 -3.28 -4.10 18.02
C PRO A 382 -4.22 -2.94 18.40
N GLY A 383 -5.40 -2.90 17.78
CA GLY A 383 -6.36 -1.83 18.01
C GLY A 383 -6.74 -1.71 19.49
N CYS A 384 -7.17 -0.52 19.91
CA CYS A 384 -7.47 -0.21 21.32
C CYS A 384 -6.27 -0.22 22.29
N SER A 385 -5.03 -0.38 21.79
CA SER A 385 -3.81 -0.20 22.59
C SER A 385 -3.40 1.27 22.67
N ASP A 386 -2.58 1.61 23.67
CA ASP A 386 -2.00 2.95 23.79
C ASP A 386 -1.02 3.27 22.66
N LEU A 387 -0.30 2.27 22.14
CA LEU A 387 0.53 2.39 20.94
C LEU A 387 -0.31 2.74 19.71
N ALA A 388 -1.43 2.04 19.49
CA ALA A 388 -2.32 2.34 18.36
C ALA A 388 -2.88 3.77 18.42
N TYR A 389 -3.28 4.25 19.60
CA TYR A 389 -3.77 5.62 19.74
C TYR A 389 -2.66 6.67 19.61
N SER A 390 -1.50 6.43 20.22
CA SER A 390 -0.36 7.35 20.11
C SER A 390 0.08 7.47 18.66
N LYS A 391 0.15 6.35 17.94
CA LYS A 391 0.46 6.32 16.51
C LYS A 391 -0.59 7.06 15.67
N ALA A 392 -1.88 6.87 15.94
CA ALA A 392 -2.93 7.61 15.22
C ALA A 392 -2.83 9.13 15.39
N ILE A 393 -2.48 9.60 16.60
CA ILE A 393 -2.25 11.02 16.89
C ILE A 393 -1.03 11.55 16.13
N GLU A 394 0.08 10.81 16.17
CA GLU A 394 1.33 11.13 15.46
C GLU A 394 1.10 11.20 13.94
N ASP A 395 0.34 10.25 13.41
CA ASP A 395 0.00 10.14 12.00
C ASP A 395 -0.95 11.23 11.51
N GLY A 396 -1.51 12.03 12.41
CA GLY A 396 -2.33 13.19 12.08
C GLY A 396 -3.83 12.89 11.96
N ALA A 397 -4.36 11.94 12.72
CA ALA A 397 -5.80 11.84 12.92
C ALA A 397 -6.34 13.15 13.54
N ASP A 398 -7.46 13.65 13.02
CA ASP A 398 -8.16 14.80 13.61
C ASP A 398 -8.99 14.35 14.82
N ILE A 399 -9.56 13.14 14.73
CA ILE A 399 -10.40 12.52 15.75
C ILE A 399 -9.93 11.08 15.96
N ILE A 400 -9.77 10.68 17.23
CA ILE A 400 -9.57 9.26 17.58
C ILE A 400 -10.87 8.66 18.09
N ASP A 401 -11.21 7.48 17.57
CA ASP A 401 -12.41 6.74 17.95
C ASP A 401 -12.16 5.83 19.17
N TYR A 402 -13.22 5.37 19.82
CA TYR A 402 -13.16 4.49 20.97
C TYR A 402 -14.36 3.55 21.01
N ALA A 403 -14.15 2.27 20.71
CA ALA A 403 -15.20 1.25 20.76
C ALA A 403 -15.40 0.71 22.20
N ILE A 404 -16.50 1.11 22.84
CA ILE A 404 -16.76 0.77 24.25
C ILE A 404 -17.18 -0.69 24.41
N GLN A 405 -16.48 -1.38 25.30
CA GLN A 405 -16.93 -2.61 25.93
C GLN A 405 -16.99 -2.45 27.46
N MET A 406 -17.86 -3.25 28.09
CA MET A 406 -18.05 -3.24 29.53
C MET A 406 -17.53 -4.53 30.16
N SER A 407 -16.82 -4.39 31.27
CA SER A 407 -16.53 -5.51 32.17
C SER A 407 -17.72 -5.83 33.08
N SER A 408 -17.70 -7.00 33.73
CA SER A 408 -18.74 -7.41 34.69
C SER A 408 -18.87 -6.48 35.92
N HIS A 409 -17.82 -5.73 36.24
CA HIS A 409 -17.80 -4.72 37.30
C HIS A 409 -18.00 -3.29 36.78
N ARG A 410 -18.64 -3.14 35.61
CA ARG A 410 -19.04 -1.84 35.03
C ARG A 410 -17.89 -0.89 34.72
N ILE A 411 -16.66 -1.39 34.56
CA ILE A 411 -15.54 -0.59 34.08
C ILE A 411 -15.57 -0.57 32.54
N PRO A 412 -15.66 0.60 31.88
CA PRO A 412 -15.58 0.74 30.44
C PRO A 412 -14.13 0.68 29.95
N PHE A 413 -13.91 -0.09 28.88
CA PHE A 413 -12.60 -0.24 28.24
C PHE A 413 -12.76 -0.40 26.72
N CYS A 414 -11.68 -0.25 25.97
CA CYS A 414 -11.73 -0.34 24.52
C CYS A 414 -11.50 -1.77 24.06
N LEU A 415 -12.39 -2.26 23.19
CA LEU A 415 -12.13 -3.44 22.37
C LEU A 415 -13.02 -3.39 21.12
N ASN A 416 -12.49 -3.90 20.00
CA ASN A 416 -13.19 -3.88 18.72
C ASN A 416 -14.51 -4.68 18.73
N SER A 417 -14.61 -5.68 19.61
CA SER A 417 -15.78 -6.55 19.73
C SER A 417 -16.08 -6.83 21.20
N SER A 418 -17.35 -7.07 21.52
CA SER A 418 -17.72 -7.58 22.84
C SER A 418 -17.24 -9.02 23.09
N ASN A 419 -16.97 -9.77 22.01
CA ASN A 419 -16.43 -11.12 22.06
C ASN A 419 -14.90 -11.05 22.18
N LEU A 420 -14.37 -11.43 23.34
CA LEU A 420 -12.94 -11.38 23.64
C LEU A 420 -12.11 -12.31 22.75
N LEU A 421 -12.72 -13.30 22.09
CA LEU A 421 -12.03 -14.11 21.07
C LEU A 421 -11.57 -13.29 19.87
N GLU A 422 -12.20 -12.15 19.63
CA GLU A 422 -11.87 -11.23 18.54
C GLU A 422 -10.95 -10.12 19.09
N GLY A 423 -9.66 -10.24 18.81
CA GLY A 423 -8.67 -9.20 19.14
C GLY A 423 -8.01 -9.34 20.50
N THR A 424 -8.09 -10.50 21.15
CA THR A 424 -7.26 -10.82 22.33
C THR A 424 -6.72 -12.26 22.28
N ASN A 425 -5.78 -12.57 23.17
CA ASN A 425 -5.27 -13.93 23.36
C ASN A 425 -6.13 -14.82 24.27
N VAL A 426 -7.41 -14.45 24.52
CA VAL A 426 -8.23 -15.13 25.54
C VAL A 426 -8.44 -16.62 25.29
N PHE A 427 -8.34 -17.07 24.03
CA PHE A 427 -8.39 -18.48 23.67
C PHE A 427 -7.31 -19.32 24.37
N GLN A 428 -6.17 -18.71 24.70
CA GLN A 428 -5.05 -19.34 25.42
C GLN A 428 -5.16 -19.20 26.95
N SER A 429 -6.25 -18.60 27.44
CA SER A 429 -6.45 -18.32 28.87
C SER A 429 -7.41 -19.33 29.52
N PRO A 430 -7.37 -19.51 30.85
CA PRO A 430 -8.33 -20.37 31.55
C PRO A 430 -9.78 -19.86 31.48
N PHE A 431 -9.99 -18.60 31.08
CA PHE A 431 -11.32 -18.00 30.98
C PHE A 431 -12.14 -18.53 29.81
N ILE A 432 -11.51 -19.23 28.84
CA ILE A 432 -12.21 -19.80 27.69
C ILE A 432 -13.37 -20.73 28.09
N ASN A 433 -13.26 -21.39 29.25
CA ASN A 433 -14.29 -22.24 29.82
C ASN A 433 -15.57 -21.50 30.25
N ARG A 434 -15.54 -20.16 30.24
CA ARG A 434 -16.68 -19.27 30.55
C ARG A 434 -17.40 -18.79 29.28
N SER A 435 -17.05 -19.33 28.12
CA SER A 435 -17.73 -19.04 26.86
C SER A 435 -19.21 -19.41 26.95
N SER A 436 -20.05 -18.62 26.30
CA SER A 436 -21.50 -18.80 26.28
C SER A 436 -22.07 -18.32 24.95
N THR A 437 -23.29 -18.72 24.64
CA THR A 437 -24.03 -18.18 23.49
C THR A 437 -24.89 -17.02 23.96
N VAL A 438 -24.79 -15.88 23.28
CA VAL A 438 -25.62 -14.70 23.50
C VAL A 438 -26.31 -14.35 22.18
N PRO A 439 -27.47 -14.96 21.88
CA PRO A 439 -28.12 -14.86 20.57
C PRO A 439 -28.46 -13.42 20.16
N GLU A 440 -28.66 -12.53 21.13
CA GLU A 440 -28.92 -11.10 20.90
C GLU A 440 -27.70 -10.34 20.35
N ILE A 441 -26.49 -10.90 20.48
CA ILE A 441 -25.24 -10.28 20.01
C ILE A 441 -24.64 -11.06 18.84
N ALA A 442 -24.51 -12.38 18.97
CA ALA A 442 -23.95 -13.23 17.93
C ALA A 442 -24.52 -14.66 17.96
N PRO A 443 -24.61 -15.32 16.79
CA PRO A 443 -25.21 -16.66 16.70
C PRO A 443 -24.33 -17.79 17.25
N HIS A 444 -23.03 -17.55 17.42
CA HIS A 444 -22.07 -18.55 17.88
C HIS A 444 -21.64 -18.31 19.33
N ALA A 445 -21.16 -19.38 19.98
CA ALA A 445 -20.59 -19.26 21.32
C ALA A 445 -19.34 -18.37 21.29
N GLY A 446 -19.24 -17.49 22.28
CA GLY A 446 -18.12 -16.57 22.45
C GLY A 446 -17.85 -16.30 23.91
N LEU A 447 -16.73 -15.65 24.20
CA LEU A 447 -16.40 -15.22 25.55
C LEU A 447 -16.58 -13.70 25.64
N TYR A 448 -17.70 -13.27 26.22
CA TYR A 448 -18.08 -11.86 26.18
C TYR A 448 -17.43 -11.04 27.30
N SER A 449 -17.07 -9.79 27.01
CA SER A 449 -16.39 -8.87 27.93
C SER A 449 -17.11 -8.71 29.27
N PHE A 450 -18.44 -8.62 29.23
CA PHE A 450 -19.30 -8.43 30.41
C PHE A 450 -19.38 -9.68 31.30
N SER A 451 -18.80 -10.80 30.88
CA SER A 451 -18.62 -11.97 31.74
C SER A 451 -17.40 -11.82 32.65
N LEU A 452 -16.34 -11.12 32.24
CA LEU A 452 -15.08 -11.05 32.98
C LEU A 452 -14.97 -9.77 33.82
N ARG A 453 -14.33 -9.86 34.98
CA ARG A 453 -13.97 -8.71 35.81
C ARG A 453 -12.88 -7.90 35.11
N TRP A 454 -12.82 -6.59 35.38
CA TRP A 454 -11.73 -5.76 34.85
C TRP A 454 -10.34 -6.28 35.25
N THR A 455 -10.18 -6.81 36.46
CA THR A 455 -8.93 -7.42 36.92
C THR A 455 -8.54 -8.67 36.12
N GLU A 456 -9.50 -9.43 35.61
CA GLU A 456 -9.26 -10.59 34.73
C GLU A 456 -8.96 -10.12 33.29
N ILE A 457 -9.70 -9.12 32.80
CA ILE A 457 -9.48 -8.56 31.45
C ILE A 457 -8.06 -7.98 31.32
N LYS A 458 -7.57 -7.30 32.36
CA LYS A 458 -6.20 -6.76 32.39
C LYS A 458 -5.09 -7.83 32.31
N THR A 459 -5.39 -9.11 32.53
CA THR A 459 -4.39 -10.18 32.33
C THR A 459 -4.33 -10.68 30.89
N LEU A 460 -5.27 -10.25 30.04
CA LEU A 460 -5.28 -10.57 28.61
C LEU A 460 -4.35 -9.65 27.84
N ARG A 461 -3.87 -10.14 26.71
CA ARG A 461 -3.12 -9.35 25.73
C ARG A 461 -3.99 -9.09 24.52
N LEU A 462 -3.96 -7.85 24.02
CA LEU A 462 -4.54 -7.52 22.73
C LEU A 462 -3.78 -8.26 21.62
N ALA A 463 -4.51 -8.71 20.62
CA ALA A 463 -3.98 -9.38 19.45
C ALA A 463 -4.28 -8.54 18.21
N MET A 464 -3.29 -8.41 17.33
CA MET A 464 -3.45 -7.75 16.04
C MET A 464 -4.45 -8.52 15.16
N THR A 465 -5.27 -7.78 14.42
CA THR A 465 -6.20 -8.37 13.47
C THR A 465 -5.54 -8.51 12.09
N HIS A 466 -5.86 -9.57 11.35
CA HIS A 466 -5.33 -9.80 10.01
C HIS A 466 -6.47 -10.10 9.04
N PRO A 467 -7.24 -9.07 8.61
CA PRO A 467 -8.49 -9.27 7.87
C PRO A 467 -8.35 -10.06 6.57
N TYR A 468 -7.14 -10.09 5.99
CA TYR A 468 -6.83 -10.72 4.70
C TYR A 468 -5.80 -11.85 4.82
N SER A 469 -5.54 -12.34 6.03
CA SER A 469 -4.67 -13.51 6.24
C SER A 469 -5.26 -14.77 5.61
N LEU A 470 -6.57 -15.00 5.80
CA LEU A 470 -7.29 -16.06 5.11
C LEU A 470 -7.60 -15.61 3.68
N GLY A 471 -7.14 -16.39 2.70
CA GLY A 471 -7.41 -16.18 1.27
C GLY A 471 -6.31 -15.44 0.51
N PHE A 472 -5.62 -14.49 1.16
CA PHE A 472 -4.56 -13.69 0.50
C PHE A 472 -3.18 -13.79 1.18
N ASN A 473 -3.06 -14.45 2.33
CA ASN A 473 -1.82 -14.55 3.11
C ASN A 473 -1.20 -13.18 3.47
N LEU A 474 -2.03 -12.13 3.59
CA LEU A 474 -1.59 -10.79 3.99
C LEU A 474 -1.70 -10.65 5.52
N PHE A 475 -0.55 -10.55 6.19
CA PHE A 475 -0.44 -10.40 7.64
C PHE A 475 0.03 -9.02 8.00
N ARG A 476 -0.64 -8.33 8.91
CA ARG A 476 -0.15 -7.05 9.46
C ARG A 476 1.11 -7.24 10.32
N ASN A 477 1.76 -6.11 10.62
CA ASN A 477 3.01 -5.94 11.37
C ASN A 477 3.31 -7.06 12.41
N PRO A 478 4.09 -8.09 12.06
CA PRO A 478 4.34 -9.25 12.92
C PRO A 478 5.16 -8.94 14.18
N ARG A 479 6.01 -7.90 14.15
CA ARG A 479 6.77 -7.43 15.34
C ARG A 479 5.85 -6.85 16.42
N GLU A 480 4.72 -6.28 16.02
CA GLU A 480 3.74 -5.64 16.93
C GLU A 480 2.44 -6.45 17.02
N LYS A 481 2.51 -7.78 16.86
CA LYS A 481 1.33 -8.65 16.82
C LYS A 481 0.50 -8.70 18.12
N SER A 482 1.05 -8.23 19.24
CA SER A 482 0.36 -8.23 20.53
C SER A 482 0.73 -7.03 21.39
N SER A 483 -0.21 -6.55 22.19
CA SER A 483 0.02 -5.49 23.18
C SER A 483 -0.49 -5.90 24.55
N GLU A 484 0.26 -5.55 25.60
CA GLU A 484 -0.08 -5.92 26.98
C GLU A 484 -1.12 -5.00 27.61
N LYS A 485 -1.37 -3.83 27.03
CA LYS A 485 -2.18 -2.79 27.66
C LYS A 485 -3.48 -2.53 26.91
N ILE A 486 -4.58 -2.93 27.53
CA ILE A 486 -5.94 -2.55 27.14
C ILE A 486 -6.23 -1.17 27.73
N VAL A 487 -6.60 -0.21 26.89
CA VAL A 487 -6.87 1.16 27.32
C VAL A 487 -8.25 1.27 27.98
N SER A 488 -8.30 1.88 29.17
CA SER A 488 -9.55 2.24 29.83
C SER A 488 -10.10 3.56 29.28
N LEU A 489 -11.40 3.83 29.46
CA LEU A 489 -11.99 5.06 28.93
C LEU A 489 -11.37 6.29 29.58
N TYR A 490 -11.06 6.20 30.87
CA TYR A 490 -10.39 7.26 31.61
C TYR A 490 -9.00 7.58 31.04
N ASP A 491 -8.16 6.57 30.82
CA ASP A 491 -6.81 6.74 30.27
C ASP A 491 -6.85 7.31 28.85
N PHE A 492 -7.79 6.85 28.03
CA PHE A 492 -8.03 7.37 26.69
C PHE A 492 -8.40 8.86 26.70
N LEU A 493 -9.32 9.27 27.57
CA LEU A 493 -9.73 10.68 27.65
C LEU A 493 -8.59 11.58 28.11
N ILE A 494 -7.73 11.11 29.02
CA ILE A 494 -6.51 11.82 29.42
C ILE A 494 -5.54 11.96 28.25
N LEU A 495 -5.30 10.88 27.50
CA LEU A 495 -4.45 10.89 26.30
C LEU A 495 -4.98 11.91 25.28
N ALA A 496 -6.28 11.84 24.99
CA ALA A 496 -6.94 12.72 24.06
C ALA A 496 -6.84 14.19 24.50
N ASN A 497 -7.05 14.50 25.78
CA ASN A 497 -7.01 15.88 26.28
C ASN A 497 -5.60 16.49 26.23
N LYS A 498 -4.56 15.68 26.43
CA LYS A 498 -3.16 16.12 26.37
C LYS A 498 -2.66 16.46 24.97
N SER A 499 -3.25 15.87 23.93
CA SER A 499 -2.85 16.13 22.54
C SER A 499 -3.36 17.49 22.06
N SER A 500 -2.50 18.33 21.50
CA SER A 500 -2.90 19.60 20.88
C SER A 500 -3.32 19.45 19.41
N SER A 501 -2.99 18.34 18.75
CA SER A 501 -3.34 18.10 17.35
C SER A 501 -4.77 17.58 17.16
N LEU A 502 -5.34 16.93 18.19
CA LEU A 502 -6.69 16.38 18.12
C LEU A 502 -7.77 17.46 18.24
N VAL A 503 -8.71 17.42 17.29
CA VAL A 503 -9.94 18.22 17.28
C VAL A 503 -11.03 17.60 18.16
N GLY A 504 -11.04 16.26 18.30
CA GLY A 504 -12.06 15.60 19.11
C GLY A 504 -11.88 14.10 19.33
N VAL A 505 -12.91 13.48 19.91
CA VAL A 505 -13.02 12.03 20.12
C VAL A 505 -14.38 11.50 19.65
N LEU A 506 -14.41 10.27 19.15
CA LEU A 506 -15.64 9.57 18.73
C LEU A 506 -15.86 8.31 19.55
N ILE A 507 -16.81 8.33 20.48
CA ILE A 507 -17.12 7.20 21.35
C ILE A 507 -18.21 6.33 20.73
N SER A 508 -17.88 5.10 20.34
CA SER A 508 -18.85 4.16 19.80
C SER A 508 -19.44 3.28 20.89
N VAL A 509 -20.78 3.22 20.96
CA VAL A 509 -21.53 2.47 21.98
C VAL A 509 -22.53 1.54 21.30
N GLU A 510 -22.41 0.24 21.58
CA GLU A 510 -23.28 -0.81 21.02
C GLU A 510 -23.81 -1.72 22.14
N ASN A 511 -24.78 -2.58 21.82
CA ASN A 511 -25.34 -3.61 22.72
C ASN A 511 -25.97 -3.09 24.03
N VAL A 512 -26.36 -1.80 24.10
CA VAL A 512 -26.84 -1.16 25.34
C VAL A 512 -28.11 -1.80 25.88
N ALA A 513 -29.09 -2.12 25.03
CA ALA A 513 -30.34 -2.74 25.46
C ALA A 513 -30.10 -4.07 26.18
N TYR A 514 -29.26 -4.92 25.59
CA TYR A 514 -28.84 -6.20 26.20
C TYR A 514 -28.12 -5.98 27.53
N LEU A 515 -27.16 -5.05 27.58
CA LEU A 515 -26.39 -4.77 28.79
C LEU A 515 -27.28 -4.24 29.93
N ARG A 516 -28.29 -3.41 29.62
CA ARG A 516 -29.25 -2.91 30.62
C ARG A 516 -30.17 -4.02 31.15
N GLU A 517 -30.78 -4.77 30.25
CA GLU A 517 -31.86 -5.71 30.60
C GLU A 517 -31.34 -7.07 31.12
N LYS A 518 -30.22 -7.55 30.56
CA LYS A 518 -29.68 -8.88 30.87
C LYS A 518 -28.51 -8.83 31.84
N GLN A 519 -27.70 -7.76 31.80
CA GLN A 519 -26.51 -7.63 32.63
C GLN A 519 -26.64 -6.59 33.76
N GLY A 520 -27.67 -5.74 33.75
CA GLY A 520 -27.83 -4.68 34.74
C GLY A 520 -26.71 -3.62 34.71
N ILE A 521 -26.18 -3.35 33.51
CA ILE A 521 -25.11 -2.38 33.23
C ILE A 521 -25.69 -1.23 32.41
N ASP A 522 -25.60 -0.02 32.95
CA ASP A 522 -26.05 1.19 32.27
C ASP A 522 -24.89 1.91 31.59
N VAL A 523 -24.57 1.50 30.36
CA VAL A 523 -23.41 2.03 29.62
C VAL A 523 -23.47 3.55 29.45
N VAL A 524 -24.65 4.12 29.17
CA VAL A 524 -24.84 5.56 29.01
C VAL A 524 -24.38 6.29 30.27
N LYS A 525 -24.85 5.83 31.44
CA LYS A 525 -24.47 6.42 32.73
C LYS A 525 -22.98 6.30 33.02
N GLU A 526 -22.39 5.12 32.79
CA GLU A 526 -20.95 4.89 33.06
C GLU A 526 -20.06 5.75 32.16
N VAL A 527 -20.44 5.95 30.89
CA VAL A 527 -19.72 6.82 29.95
C VAL A 527 -19.81 8.28 30.39
N LEU A 528 -21.01 8.78 30.69
CA LEU A 528 -21.21 10.15 31.15
C LEU A 528 -20.48 10.41 32.48
N TYR A 529 -20.41 9.41 33.36
CA TYR A 529 -19.62 9.47 34.59
C TYR A 529 -18.12 9.59 34.29
N ALA A 530 -17.58 8.74 33.41
CA ALA A 530 -16.17 8.79 33.03
C ALA A 530 -15.76 10.13 32.42
N PHE A 531 -16.61 10.74 31.60
CA PHE A 531 -16.37 12.09 31.05
C PHE A 531 -16.30 13.17 32.14
N LYS A 532 -17.17 13.10 33.15
CA LYS A 532 -17.15 14.03 34.30
C LYS A 532 -15.87 13.86 35.12
N GLU A 533 -15.48 12.62 35.42
CA GLU A 533 -14.29 12.31 36.21
C GLU A 533 -12.98 12.70 35.51
N ALA A 534 -12.89 12.51 34.19
CA ALA A 534 -11.72 12.89 33.40
C ALA A 534 -11.56 14.43 33.27
N CYS A 535 -12.45 15.23 33.88
CA CYS A 535 -12.50 16.68 33.73
C CYS A 535 -12.51 17.12 32.26
N TYR A 536 -13.13 16.33 31.38
CA TYR A 536 -13.14 16.55 29.92
C TYR A 536 -14.08 17.70 29.52
N ILE A 537 -14.21 18.74 30.36
CA ILE A 537 -14.83 20.03 30.03
C ILE A 537 -13.71 20.99 29.62
N ASN A 538 -12.79 20.54 28.76
CA ASN A 538 -12.02 21.49 27.96
C ASN A 538 -12.90 21.84 26.77
N ALA A 539 -13.59 22.97 26.85
CA ALA A 539 -14.69 23.37 25.95
C ALA A 539 -14.30 23.49 24.46
N THR A 540 -13.04 23.24 24.11
CA THR A 540 -12.49 23.39 22.75
C THR A 540 -12.47 22.08 21.95
N LYS A 541 -12.65 20.90 22.57
CA LYS A 541 -12.63 19.61 21.86
C LYS A 541 -14.03 19.09 21.58
N ARG A 542 -14.23 18.53 20.39
CA ARG A 542 -15.49 17.86 20.01
C ARG A 542 -15.59 16.50 20.70
N VAL A 543 -16.76 16.23 21.27
CA VAL A 543 -17.13 14.89 21.76
C VAL A 543 -18.28 14.40 20.90
N MET A 544 -18.05 13.28 20.22
CA MET A 544 -19.02 12.65 19.35
C MET A 544 -19.41 11.30 19.93
N ILE A 545 -20.71 11.00 20.01
CA ILE A 545 -21.24 9.72 20.46
C ILE A 545 -21.85 9.00 19.26
N GLN A 546 -21.29 7.84 18.93
CA GLN A 546 -21.74 7.01 17.82
C GLN A 546 -22.49 5.77 18.32
N SER A 547 -23.59 5.42 17.65
CA SER A 547 -24.28 4.14 17.84
C SER A 547 -25.09 3.78 16.60
N SER A 548 -25.29 2.49 16.39
CA SER A 548 -26.30 1.97 15.47
C SER A 548 -27.74 2.11 15.97
N ASN A 549 -27.93 2.32 17.28
CA ASN A 549 -29.23 2.27 17.94
C ASN A 549 -29.76 3.68 18.26
N SER A 550 -30.88 4.09 17.63
CA SER A 550 -31.40 5.45 17.78
C SER A 550 -31.87 5.80 19.21
N PRO A 551 -32.51 4.89 19.98
CA PRO A 551 -32.81 5.10 21.39
C PRO A 551 -31.57 5.38 22.27
N VAL A 552 -30.44 4.71 22.04
CA VAL A 552 -29.16 4.99 22.75
C VAL A 552 -28.73 6.43 22.54
N LEU A 553 -28.77 6.89 21.29
CA LEU A 553 -28.38 8.24 20.93
C LEU A 553 -29.31 9.29 21.52
N VAL A 554 -30.61 9.05 21.50
CA VAL A 554 -31.61 9.93 22.15
C VAL A 554 -31.37 10.01 23.66
N ASP A 555 -30.98 8.92 24.32
CA ASP A 555 -30.67 8.90 25.74
C ASP A 555 -29.44 9.76 26.08
N PHE A 556 -28.35 9.63 25.28
CA PHE A 556 -27.18 10.50 25.40
C PHE A 556 -27.52 11.98 25.17
N LYS A 557 -28.30 12.29 24.13
CA LYS A 557 -28.71 13.67 23.78
C LYS A 557 -29.49 14.36 24.90
N LYS A 558 -30.30 13.61 25.65
CA LYS A 558 -31.06 14.14 26.80
C LYS A 558 -30.17 14.50 28.00
N GLN A 559 -29.00 13.87 28.11
CA GLN A 559 -28.15 13.93 29.30
C GLN A 559 -26.82 14.65 29.06
N SER A 560 -26.50 15.05 27.83
CA SER A 560 -25.23 15.66 27.45
C SER A 560 -25.36 16.60 26.24
N PRO A 561 -24.45 17.57 26.10
CA PRO A 561 -24.40 18.47 24.94
C PRO A 561 -23.55 17.90 23.79
N TYR A 562 -23.25 16.61 23.80
CA TYR A 562 -22.33 16.00 22.85
C TYR A 562 -22.98 15.82 21.47
N GLU A 563 -22.14 15.84 20.43
CA GLU A 563 -22.55 15.60 19.06
C GLU A 563 -22.96 14.13 18.89
N ILE A 564 -24.09 13.90 18.24
CA ILE A 564 -24.70 12.59 18.08
C ILE A 564 -24.46 12.09 16.66
N VAL A 565 -23.89 10.90 16.51
CA VAL A 565 -23.53 10.30 15.22
C VAL A 565 -24.28 8.99 15.03
N TYR A 566 -25.16 8.94 14.04
CA TYR A 566 -25.92 7.72 13.74
C TYR A 566 -25.15 6.82 12.79
N GLN A 567 -24.97 5.55 13.16
CA GLN A 567 -24.30 4.57 12.31
C GLN A 567 -25.32 3.70 11.57
N VAL A 568 -25.33 3.76 10.25
CA VAL A 568 -26.09 2.82 9.43
C VAL A 568 -25.29 1.52 9.30
N GLU A 569 -25.80 0.42 9.88
CA GLU A 569 -25.07 -0.86 9.90
C GLU A 569 -25.06 -1.57 8.56
N LYS A 570 -26.17 -1.51 7.82
CA LYS A 570 -26.35 -2.21 6.55
C LYS A 570 -25.76 -1.39 5.41
N ASN A 571 -25.30 -2.07 4.37
CA ASN A 571 -25.03 -1.40 3.10
C ASN A 571 -26.37 -0.93 2.52
N VAL A 572 -26.46 0.35 2.18
CA VAL A 572 -27.69 0.98 1.68
C VAL A 572 -27.39 1.64 0.34
N GLY A 573 -28.30 1.46 -0.62
CA GLY A 573 -28.14 1.97 -1.99
C GLY A 573 -28.78 3.35 -2.17
N ASP A 574 -29.71 3.66 -1.28
CA ASP A 574 -30.41 4.94 -1.22
C ASP A 574 -30.94 5.18 0.20
N ILE A 575 -31.35 6.40 0.49
CA ILE A 575 -32.09 6.77 1.70
C ILE A 575 -33.28 7.66 1.30
N VAL A 576 -34.45 7.39 1.85
CA VAL A 576 -35.64 8.21 1.58
C VAL A 576 -35.64 9.46 2.46
N ASP A 577 -36.17 10.57 1.94
CA ASP A 577 -36.15 11.87 2.63
C ASP A 577 -36.77 11.80 4.04
N SER A 578 -37.88 11.06 4.21
CA SER A 578 -38.51 10.87 5.52
C SER A 578 -37.59 10.19 6.53
N ALA A 579 -36.74 9.26 6.11
CA ALA A 579 -35.75 8.63 6.98
C ALA A 579 -34.68 9.64 7.44
N ILE A 580 -34.23 10.51 6.53
CA ILE A 580 -33.27 11.57 6.87
C ILE A 580 -33.89 12.55 7.87
N GLU A 581 -35.15 12.92 7.66
CA GLU A 581 -35.89 13.77 8.59
C GLU A 581 -36.03 13.15 9.99
N GLU A 582 -36.30 11.84 10.08
CA GLU A 582 -36.29 11.12 11.36
C GLU A 582 -34.90 11.12 12.01
N ILE A 583 -33.85 10.83 11.25
CA ILE A 583 -32.46 10.84 11.74
C ILE A 583 -32.11 12.21 12.32
N LYS A 584 -32.45 13.31 11.63
CA LYS A 584 -32.15 14.68 12.05
C LYS A 584 -32.80 15.10 13.36
N LYS A 585 -33.85 14.39 13.82
CA LYS A 585 -34.44 14.67 15.15
C LYS A 585 -33.44 14.40 16.26
N PHE A 586 -32.56 13.42 16.09
CA PHE A 586 -31.64 12.99 17.13
C PHE A 586 -30.16 13.13 16.75
N ALA A 587 -29.76 12.88 15.50
CA ALA A 587 -28.36 12.89 15.09
C ALA A 587 -27.91 14.17 14.37
N ASP A 588 -26.63 14.50 14.57
CA ASP A 588 -25.92 15.62 13.98
C ASP A 588 -25.03 15.19 12.80
N ALA A 589 -24.72 13.90 12.66
CA ALA A 589 -23.98 13.32 11.53
C ALA A 589 -24.33 11.83 11.33
N VAL A 590 -23.93 11.27 10.18
CA VAL A 590 -24.16 9.86 9.82
C VAL A 590 -22.86 9.16 9.44
N VAL A 591 -22.73 7.89 9.85
CA VAL A 591 -21.64 6.99 9.45
C VAL A 591 -22.17 5.88 8.58
N VAL A 592 -21.55 5.65 7.42
CA VAL A 592 -21.95 4.60 6.46
C VAL A 592 -20.76 3.78 5.97
N SER A 593 -21.04 2.59 5.44
CA SER A 593 -20.05 1.74 4.76
C SER A 593 -19.57 2.37 3.44
N ARG A 594 -18.32 2.11 3.05
CA ARG A 594 -17.77 2.42 1.71
C ARG A 594 -18.70 1.91 0.59
N LEU A 595 -19.25 0.71 0.77
CA LEU A 595 -20.15 0.07 -0.19
C LEU A 595 -21.51 0.77 -0.33
N SER A 596 -21.89 1.61 0.63
CA SER A 596 -23.09 2.44 0.54
C SER A 596 -22.90 3.68 -0.33
N VAL A 597 -21.66 4.05 -0.66
CA VAL A 597 -21.34 5.20 -1.53
C VAL A 597 -21.03 4.72 -2.94
N TYR A 598 -20.18 3.71 -3.08
CA TYR A 598 -19.87 3.10 -4.36
C TYR A 598 -20.14 1.59 -4.32
N SER A 599 -21.00 1.13 -5.21
CA SER A 599 -21.33 -0.29 -5.35
C SER A 599 -20.23 -1.03 -6.11
N THR A 600 -20.04 -2.30 -5.77
CA THR A 600 -18.93 -3.12 -6.30
C THR A 600 -19.40 -4.49 -6.75
N ARG A 601 -18.90 -4.97 -7.90
CA ARG A 601 -19.15 -6.33 -8.40
C ARG A 601 -17.88 -6.90 -9.00
N ASN A 602 -17.54 -8.14 -8.64
CA ASN A 602 -16.30 -8.78 -9.08
C ASN A 602 -15.05 -7.90 -8.82
N PHE A 603 -15.06 -7.15 -7.71
CA PHE A 603 -14.03 -6.17 -7.35
C PHE A 603 -13.90 -4.98 -8.30
N PHE A 604 -14.93 -4.64 -9.09
CA PHE A 604 -15.00 -3.41 -9.88
C PHE A 604 -16.12 -2.49 -9.40
N LEU A 605 -15.95 -1.17 -9.54
CA LEU A 605 -16.99 -0.19 -9.26
C LEU A 605 -18.10 -0.25 -10.32
N THR A 606 -19.35 -0.32 -9.87
CA THR A 606 -20.53 -0.47 -10.76
C THR A 606 -21.45 0.75 -10.77
N GLY A 607 -21.45 1.54 -9.70
CA GLY A 607 -22.25 2.74 -9.58
C GLY A 607 -21.86 3.57 -8.36
N GLN A 608 -22.21 4.85 -8.41
CA GLN A 608 -22.20 5.75 -7.25
C GLN A 608 -23.65 5.97 -6.80
N THR A 609 -23.90 5.89 -5.50
CA THR A 609 -25.23 6.11 -4.93
C THR A 609 -25.53 7.60 -4.77
N HIS A 610 -26.81 7.96 -4.65
CA HIS A 610 -27.25 9.34 -4.37
C HIS A 610 -27.22 9.68 -2.86
N LEU A 611 -26.67 8.77 -2.03
CA LEU A 611 -26.71 8.87 -0.58
C LEU A 611 -26.03 10.14 -0.06
N VAL A 612 -24.80 10.42 -0.51
CA VAL A 612 -24.02 11.58 -0.06
C VAL A 612 -24.70 12.89 -0.49
N GLU A 613 -25.15 12.97 -1.74
CA GLU A 613 -25.87 14.13 -2.27
C GLU A 613 -27.15 14.43 -1.47
N LYS A 614 -27.94 13.41 -1.15
CA LYS A 614 -29.16 13.55 -0.35
C LYS A 614 -28.86 14.02 1.08
N LEU A 615 -27.89 13.40 1.76
CA LEU A 615 -27.52 13.80 3.13
C LEU A 615 -27.02 15.25 3.18
N HIS A 616 -26.26 15.69 2.17
CA HIS A 616 -25.84 17.08 2.05
C HIS A 616 -26.99 18.06 1.84
N LYS A 617 -28.02 17.72 1.05
CA LYS A 617 -29.23 18.56 0.89
C LYS A 617 -29.93 18.83 2.23
N PHE A 618 -29.78 17.91 3.17
CA PHE A 618 -30.32 18.03 4.53
C PHE A 618 -29.32 18.61 5.54
N ASN A 619 -28.15 19.10 5.10
CA ASN A 619 -27.05 19.59 5.94
C ASN A 619 -26.59 18.57 6.99
N LEU A 620 -26.57 17.28 6.62
CA LEU A 620 -26.15 16.20 7.50
C LEU A 620 -24.75 15.69 7.06
N PRO A 621 -23.68 15.96 7.82
CA PRO A 621 -22.35 15.44 7.54
C PRO A 621 -22.33 13.92 7.47
N ILE A 622 -21.49 13.40 6.56
CA ILE A 622 -21.34 11.96 6.33
C ILE A 622 -19.89 11.53 6.51
N TYR A 623 -19.68 10.53 7.36
CA TYR A 623 -18.40 9.86 7.55
C TYR A 623 -18.47 8.45 6.95
N VAL A 624 -17.42 8.03 6.26
CA VAL A 624 -17.40 6.72 5.58
C VAL A 624 -16.38 5.79 6.22
N LYS A 625 -16.80 4.54 6.47
CA LYS A 625 -15.97 3.48 7.07
C LYS A 625 -15.93 2.22 6.20
N THR A 626 -14.92 1.36 6.27
CA THR A 626 -13.60 1.55 6.88
C THR A 626 -12.56 1.51 5.77
N PHE A 627 -11.73 2.54 5.67
CA PHE A 627 -10.64 2.62 4.70
C PHE A 627 -9.42 1.83 5.19
N ARG A 628 -8.78 1.12 4.26
CA ARG A 628 -7.67 0.18 4.50
C ARG A 628 -6.61 0.34 3.40
N ASN A 629 -5.36 0.05 3.74
CA ASN A 629 -4.25 0.17 2.79
C ASN A 629 -4.00 -1.11 2.00
N GLU A 630 -4.29 -2.27 2.58
CA GLU A 630 -4.04 -3.56 1.94
C GLU A 630 -4.70 -3.61 0.56
N PHE A 631 -3.94 -3.92 -0.49
CA PHE A 631 -4.37 -3.75 -1.89
C PHE A 631 -5.63 -4.53 -2.27
N VAL A 632 -5.90 -5.64 -1.57
CA VAL A 632 -7.09 -6.48 -1.75
C VAL A 632 -8.36 -5.87 -1.16
N SER A 633 -8.23 -4.80 -0.37
CA SER A 633 -9.35 -4.13 0.30
C SER A 633 -10.10 -3.14 -0.60
N GLN A 634 -9.52 -2.82 -1.76
CA GLN A 634 -10.01 -1.84 -2.71
C GLN A 634 -10.47 -2.54 -4.01
N PRO A 635 -11.55 -2.04 -4.65
CA PRO A 635 -11.84 -2.35 -6.05
C PRO A 635 -10.67 -2.01 -7.00
N TRP A 636 -10.57 -2.75 -8.10
CA TRP A 636 -9.52 -2.60 -9.11
C TRP A 636 -9.46 -1.21 -9.73
N ASP A 637 -10.59 -0.49 -9.78
CA ASP A 637 -10.67 0.87 -10.31
C ASP A 637 -9.84 1.89 -9.49
N PHE A 638 -9.46 1.54 -8.26
CA PHE A 638 -8.56 2.34 -7.43
C PHE A 638 -7.07 1.98 -7.62
N PHE A 639 -6.76 1.06 -8.54
CA PHE A 639 -5.38 0.70 -8.92
C PHE A 639 -4.52 0.25 -7.74
N SER A 640 -5.14 -0.41 -6.75
CA SER A 640 -4.48 -0.81 -5.51
C SER A 640 -3.80 0.35 -4.75
N ASP A 641 -4.31 1.58 -4.93
CA ASP A 641 -3.80 2.79 -4.29
C ASP A 641 -4.89 3.41 -3.39
N ALA A 642 -4.69 3.26 -2.08
CA ALA A 642 -5.60 3.82 -1.07
C ALA A 642 -5.75 5.36 -1.17
N THR A 643 -4.77 6.05 -1.76
CA THR A 643 -4.85 7.50 -2.00
C THR A 643 -5.87 7.82 -3.09
N VAL A 644 -5.93 7.01 -4.15
CA VAL A 644 -6.91 7.15 -5.24
C VAL A 644 -8.32 6.87 -4.72
N GLU A 645 -8.46 5.87 -3.85
CA GLU A 645 -9.72 5.60 -3.15
C GLU A 645 -10.15 6.82 -2.33
N ILE A 646 -9.29 7.31 -1.42
CA ILE A 646 -9.61 8.47 -0.58
C ILE A 646 -9.96 9.69 -1.44
N ASN A 647 -9.19 9.98 -2.50
CA ASN A 647 -9.48 11.08 -3.43
C ASN A 647 -10.88 10.97 -4.05
N THR A 648 -11.27 9.76 -4.48
CA THR A 648 -12.57 9.52 -5.10
C THR A 648 -13.74 9.69 -4.12
N TYR A 649 -13.58 9.30 -2.86
CA TYR A 649 -14.62 9.52 -1.84
C TYR A 649 -14.67 10.97 -1.37
N VAL A 650 -13.52 11.61 -1.16
CA VAL A 650 -13.46 12.95 -0.58
C VAL A 650 -13.71 14.03 -1.62
N ALA A 651 -12.96 14.05 -2.73
CA ALA A 651 -13.14 15.05 -3.78
C ALA A 651 -14.25 14.67 -4.78
N GLY A 652 -14.46 13.37 -5.02
CA GLY A 652 -15.49 12.88 -5.95
C GLY A 652 -16.89 12.85 -5.33
N ALA A 653 -17.08 12.08 -4.26
CA ALA A 653 -18.39 11.98 -3.60
C ALA A 653 -18.67 13.12 -2.62
N GLY A 654 -17.63 13.79 -2.09
CA GLY A 654 -17.78 14.92 -1.17
C GLY A 654 -17.91 14.54 0.30
N VAL A 655 -17.44 13.36 0.73
CA VAL A 655 -17.66 12.90 2.12
C VAL A 655 -16.99 13.83 3.14
N SER A 656 -17.63 14.02 4.29
CA SER A 656 -17.16 14.92 5.36
C SER A 656 -16.01 14.32 6.20
N GLY A 657 -15.72 13.04 6.05
CA GLY A 657 -14.61 12.39 6.75
C GLY A 657 -14.48 10.90 6.43
N THR A 658 -13.29 10.36 6.69
CA THR A 658 -13.01 8.93 6.59
C THR A 658 -12.73 8.36 7.96
N ILE A 659 -13.31 7.19 8.24
CA ILE A 659 -12.90 6.31 9.34
C ILE A 659 -11.93 5.28 8.78
N THR A 660 -10.68 5.28 9.25
CA THR A 660 -9.58 4.48 8.68
C THR A 660 -8.75 3.77 9.75
N GLU A 661 -8.28 2.57 9.42
CA GLU A 661 -7.33 1.82 10.24
C GLU A 661 -5.88 2.33 10.05
N PHE A 662 -5.65 3.21 9.06
CA PHE A 662 -4.34 3.78 8.71
C PHE A 662 -4.41 5.32 8.59
N PRO A 663 -4.43 6.05 9.72
CA PRO A 663 -4.60 7.51 9.72
C PRO A 663 -3.56 8.26 8.87
N LEU A 664 -2.32 7.76 8.78
CA LEU A 664 -1.25 8.39 8.02
C LEU A 664 -1.60 8.57 6.54
N THR A 665 -2.28 7.60 5.93
CA THR A 665 -2.66 7.65 4.51
C THR A 665 -3.62 8.81 4.26
N ALA A 666 -4.68 8.93 5.07
CA ALA A 666 -5.68 9.98 4.93
C ALA A 666 -5.14 11.37 5.32
N ALA A 667 -4.31 11.44 6.37
CA ALA A 667 -3.65 12.68 6.77
C ALA A 667 -2.64 13.16 5.71
N ARG A 668 -1.90 12.25 5.06
CA ARG A 668 -1.01 12.58 3.94
C ARG A 668 -1.81 13.09 2.74
N TYR A 669 -2.93 12.44 2.41
CA TYR A 669 -3.85 12.93 1.39
C TYR A 669 -4.26 14.39 1.66
N LYS A 670 -4.68 14.74 2.89
CA LYS A 670 -5.06 16.13 3.25
C LYS A 670 -3.99 17.19 2.99
N ARG A 671 -2.71 16.80 3.01
CA ARG A 671 -1.56 17.71 2.87
C ARG A 671 -1.03 17.79 1.44
N ASN A 672 -1.57 16.99 0.51
CA ASN A 672 -1.02 16.90 -0.84
C ASN A 672 -1.25 18.20 -1.62
N ARG A 673 -0.24 18.61 -2.39
CA ARG A 673 -0.24 19.91 -3.08
C ARG A 673 -1.15 19.96 -4.31
N CYS A 674 -1.65 18.81 -4.77
CA CYS A 674 -2.53 18.74 -5.92
C CYS A 674 -3.98 19.12 -5.59
N LEU A 675 -4.40 19.07 -4.32
CA LEU A 675 -5.76 19.48 -3.91
C LEU A 675 -6.04 20.97 -4.13
N THR A 676 -5.01 21.81 -4.18
CA THR A 676 -5.17 23.27 -4.34
C THR A 676 -5.17 23.71 -5.80
N ARG A 677 -4.92 22.79 -6.73
CA ARG A 677 -4.87 23.10 -8.16
C ARG A 677 -6.28 23.21 -8.72
N LYS A 678 -6.46 24.13 -9.68
CA LYS A 678 -7.74 24.29 -10.39
C LYS A 678 -8.05 23.08 -11.25
N ASP A 679 -7.04 22.57 -11.94
CA ASP A 679 -7.14 21.39 -12.78
C ASP A 679 -6.58 20.19 -12.02
N HIS A 680 -7.42 19.18 -11.84
CA HIS A 680 -7.00 17.92 -11.22
C HIS A 680 -6.04 17.18 -12.16
N PRO A 681 -4.85 16.79 -11.68
CA PRO A 681 -3.92 16.04 -12.52
C PRO A 681 -4.47 14.64 -12.84
N SER A 682 -4.09 14.12 -14.00
CA SER A 682 -4.48 12.79 -14.51
C SER A 682 -4.16 11.64 -13.57
N TYR A 683 -3.09 11.76 -12.77
CA TYR A 683 -2.64 10.80 -11.75
C TYR A 683 -3.27 10.99 -10.36
N MET A 684 -4.24 11.91 -10.23
CA MET A 684 -5.15 11.99 -9.08
C MET A 684 -6.60 11.88 -9.57
N PRO A 685 -6.96 10.78 -10.26
CA PRO A 685 -8.26 10.68 -10.90
C PRO A 685 -9.39 10.64 -9.87
N LEU A 686 -10.52 11.22 -10.24
CA LEU A 686 -11.81 10.93 -9.63
C LEU A 686 -12.38 9.72 -10.38
N VAL A 687 -12.23 8.55 -9.78
CA VAL A 687 -12.57 7.29 -10.44
C VAL A 687 -14.05 7.26 -10.76
N LYS A 688 -14.38 7.04 -12.03
CA LYS A 688 -15.76 6.93 -12.51
C LYS A 688 -16.20 5.46 -12.45
N PRO A 689 -17.34 5.15 -11.81
CA PRO A 689 -17.89 3.80 -11.83
C PRO A 689 -18.08 3.27 -13.25
N ALA A 690 -17.87 1.97 -13.43
CA ALA A 690 -17.85 1.28 -14.73
C ALA A 690 -16.83 1.81 -15.76
N GLY A 691 -15.90 2.68 -15.34
CA GLY A 691 -14.91 3.31 -16.22
C GLY A 691 -13.93 2.31 -16.86
N LEU A 692 -13.64 1.20 -16.19
CA LEU A 692 -12.71 0.18 -16.70
C LEU A 692 -13.37 -0.92 -17.54
N LEU A 693 -14.57 -1.38 -17.16
CA LEU A 693 -15.19 -2.53 -17.83
C LEU A 693 -16.31 -2.20 -18.81
N GLY A 694 -16.86 -0.98 -18.86
CA GLY A 694 -17.83 -0.50 -19.87
C GLY A 694 -19.18 -1.26 -19.97
N PHE A 695 -19.23 -2.52 -19.51
CA PHE A 695 -20.31 -3.47 -19.56
C PHE A 695 -20.43 -4.12 -18.18
N VAL A 696 -20.81 -3.33 -17.19
CA VAL A 696 -21.18 -3.90 -15.89
C VAL A 696 -22.67 -3.79 -15.74
N ASN A 697 -23.34 -4.96 -15.69
CA ASN A 697 -24.73 -5.02 -15.25
C ASN A 697 -24.77 -4.48 -13.82
N HIS A 698 -25.49 -3.37 -13.63
CA HIS A 698 -25.75 -2.81 -12.31
C HIS A 698 -26.26 -3.92 -11.38
N ASP A 699 -25.74 -3.97 -10.16
CA ASP A 699 -26.34 -4.83 -9.14
C ASP A 699 -27.77 -4.37 -8.90
N SER A 700 -28.61 -5.30 -8.45
CA SER A 700 -29.89 -4.91 -7.86
C SER A 700 -29.58 -3.89 -6.76
N PRO A 701 -30.16 -2.67 -6.82
CA PRO A 701 -29.84 -1.64 -5.86
C PRO A 701 -30.04 -2.20 -4.46
N HIS A 702 -29.06 -1.99 -3.58
CA HIS A 702 -29.26 -2.23 -2.16
C HIS A 702 -30.57 -1.54 -1.74
N PRO A 703 -31.38 -2.18 -0.89
CA PRO A 703 -32.68 -1.63 -0.52
C PRO A 703 -32.52 -0.21 0.02
N ALA A 704 -33.48 0.65 -0.32
CA ALA A 704 -33.52 2.00 0.20
C ALA A 704 -33.71 1.95 1.72
N PHE A 705 -32.97 2.79 2.44
CA PHE A 705 -33.11 2.96 3.87
C PHE A 705 -34.34 3.82 4.16
N THR A 706 -35.25 3.31 4.98
CA THR A 706 -36.58 3.87 5.23
C THR A 706 -36.75 4.41 6.64
N ALA A 707 -37.85 5.12 6.90
CA ALA A 707 -38.15 5.63 8.25
C ALA A 707 -38.36 4.50 9.26
N ASP A 708 -38.90 3.36 8.83
CA ASP A 708 -39.09 2.18 9.68
C ASP A 708 -37.75 1.58 10.13
N ASP A 709 -36.70 1.72 9.31
CA ASP A 709 -35.34 1.30 9.66
C ASP A 709 -34.67 2.21 10.70
N VAL A 710 -35.23 3.41 10.94
CA VAL A 710 -34.75 4.37 11.97
C VAL A 710 -35.47 4.16 13.29
N THR A 711 -36.76 3.81 13.23
CA THR A 711 -37.62 3.65 14.40
C THR A 711 -37.37 2.32 15.10
N GLU A 712 -36.81 2.41 16.30
CA GLU A 712 -36.52 1.25 17.14
C GLU A 712 -37.30 1.28 18.46
N PRO A 713 -37.51 0.13 19.12
CA PRO A 713 -38.13 0.08 20.43
C PRO A 713 -37.39 0.93 21.48
N PRO A 714 -38.10 1.52 22.46
CA PRO A 714 -37.44 2.30 23.51
C PRO A 714 -36.47 1.45 24.33
N LEU A 715 -35.42 2.09 24.86
CA LEU A 715 -34.46 1.39 25.71
C LEU A 715 -35.14 0.75 26.93
N PRO A 716 -34.81 -0.50 27.25
CA PRO A 716 -35.34 -1.13 28.46
C PRO A 716 -34.80 -0.44 29.72
N PRO A 717 -35.57 -0.45 30.83
CA PRO A 717 -35.07 0.02 32.12
C PRO A 717 -33.92 -0.87 32.60
N VAL A 718 -33.04 -0.32 33.42
CA VAL A 718 -31.93 -1.08 34.01
C VAL A 718 -32.47 -2.08 35.03
N THR A 719 -32.22 -3.36 34.81
CA THR A 719 -32.56 -4.43 35.76
C THR A 719 -31.33 -4.71 36.63
N PHE A 720 -31.28 -4.10 37.81
CA PHE A 720 -30.16 -4.31 38.73
C PHE A 720 -30.07 -5.78 39.17
N ARG A 721 -28.98 -6.45 38.78
CA ARG A 721 -28.60 -7.77 39.30
C ARG A 721 -27.46 -7.61 40.31
N THR A 722 -27.53 -8.35 41.41
CA THR A 722 -26.37 -8.54 42.30
C THR A 722 -25.24 -9.22 41.51
N PRO A 723 -23.96 -8.82 41.69
CA PRO A 723 -22.85 -9.48 41.01
C PRO A 723 -22.92 -10.99 41.29
N PRO A 724 -22.73 -11.87 40.27
CA PRO A 724 -22.76 -13.30 40.52
C PRO A 724 -21.63 -13.67 41.50
N ASN A 725 -21.98 -14.40 42.55
CA ASN A 725 -21.01 -15.15 43.36
C ASN A 725 -20.47 -16.28 42.48
N ILE A 726 -19.35 -16.03 41.80
CA ILE A 726 -18.60 -17.06 41.10
C ILE A 726 -17.86 -17.87 42.18
N PRO A 727 -17.98 -19.21 42.23
CA PRO A 727 -17.24 -20.02 43.20
C PRO A 727 -15.74 -19.77 43.05
N GLY A 728 -15.06 -19.55 44.18
CA GLY A 728 -13.60 -19.47 44.22
C GLY A 728 -12.95 -20.79 43.76
N PRO A 729 -11.63 -20.80 43.50
CA PRO A 729 -10.94 -22.03 43.15
C PRO A 729 -11.14 -23.06 44.26
N LEU A 730 -11.70 -24.23 43.92
CA LEU A 730 -11.87 -25.31 44.88
C LEU A 730 -10.51 -25.70 45.47
N SER A 731 -10.39 -25.54 46.77
CA SER A 731 -9.34 -26.15 47.60
C SER A 731 -9.38 -27.66 47.43
N THR A 732 -8.24 -28.23 47.03
CA THR A 732 -7.98 -29.66 47.05
C THR A 732 -7.94 -30.14 48.49
N ASP A 733 -9.02 -30.72 48.99
CA ASP A 733 -9.02 -31.77 50.01
C ASP A 733 -10.47 -32.17 50.34
N GLU A 734 -10.98 -33.22 49.69
CA GLU A 734 -11.78 -34.25 50.37
C GLU A 734 -12.07 -35.45 49.44
N LYS A 735 -11.88 -36.65 50.00
CA LYS A 735 -12.02 -37.95 49.33
C LYS A 735 -13.48 -38.24 48.98
N ALA A 736 -13.74 -38.56 47.71
CA ALA A 736 -15.01 -39.13 47.27
C ALA A 736 -15.08 -40.65 47.51
N PRO A 737 -16.24 -41.22 47.90
CA PRO A 737 -16.41 -42.66 48.10
C PRO A 737 -16.68 -43.40 46.79
N ASN A 738 -16.13 -44.62 46.71
CA ASN A 738 -16.28 -45.57 45.62
C ASN A 738 -17.75 -45.91 45.33
N SER A 739 -18.18 -45.71 44.08
CA SER A 739 -19.20 -46.56 43.47
C SER A 739 -18.85 -46.85 42.02
N LYS A 740 -18.76 -48.14 41.71
CA LYS A 740 -18.44 -48.69 40.38
C LYS A 740 -19.68 -48.58 39.49
N THR A 741 -19.52 -48.09 38.26
CA THR A 741 -20.43 -48.43 37.17
C THR A 741 -19.64 -48.56 35.86
N ARG A 742 -20.09 -49.53 35.05
CA ARG A 742 -19.36 -50.26 34.01
C ARG A 742 -18.89 -49.38 32.84
N LEU A 743 -17.67 -49.66 32.38
CA LEU A 743 -17.12 -49.21 31.09
C LEU A 743 -17.80 -49.93 29.92
N THR A 744 -18.18 -49.15 28.91
CA THR A 744 -18.43 -49.57 27.52
C THR A 744 -17.67 -48.61 26.60
N PRO A 745 -16.68 -49.05 25.79
CA PRO A 745 -16.22 -48.28 24.62
C PRO A 745 -17.19 -48.54 23.43
N PRO A 746 -17.20 -47.84 22.27
CA PRO A 746 -16.04 -47.27 21.55
C PRO A 746 -16.33 -46.04 20.63
N LEU A 747 -15.41 -45.80 19.66
CA LEU A 747 -15.49 -45.02 18.40
C LEU A 747 -14.88 -43.61 18.36
N LEU A 748 -13.55 -43.55 18.54
CA LEU A 748 -12.69 -42.54 17.91
C LEU A 748 -11.53 -43.28 17.24
N LEU A 749 -11.59 -43.45 15.92
CA LEU A 749 -10.50 -43.78 14.98
C LEU A 749 -11.15 -43.94 13.59
N PRO A 750 -11.18 -42.86 12.76
CA PRO A 750 -10.31 -42.88 11.57
C PRO A 750 -9.87 -41.47 11.11
N ALA A 751 -9.34 -40.64 12.00
CA ALA A 751 -8.73 -39.34 11.60
C ALA A 751 -7.19 -39.37 11.59
N LEU A 752 -6.57 -40.22 12.40
CA LEU A 752 -5.10 -40.28 12.50
C LEU A 752 -4.42 -41.09 11.38
N ALA A 753 -5.15 -41.98 10.69
CA ALA A 753 -4.58 -42.80 9.61
C ALA A 753 -4.45 -42.03 8.27
N MET A 754 -5.27 -40.98 8.05
CA MET A 754 -5.22 -40.16 6.84
C MET A 754 -4.07 -39.12 6.88
N ALA A 755 -3.68 -38.67 8.08
CA ALA A 755 -2.56 -37.73 8.25
C ALA A 755 -1.20 -38.39 7.95
N LEU A 756 -1.02 -39.67 8.28
CA LEU A 756 0.22 -40.40 8.03
C LEU A 756 0.39 -40.85 6.57
N ALA A 757 -0.70 -41.09 5.83
CA ALA A 757 -0.64 -41.37 4.40
C ALA A 757 -0.28 -40.12 3.57
N SER A 758 -0.68 -38.93 4.03
CA SER A 758 -0.38 -37.65 3.38
C SER A 758 1.10 -37.28 3.49
N LEU A 759 1.74 -37.60 4.62
CA LEU A 759 3.17 -37.33 4.86
C LEU A 759 4.12 -38.28 4.11
N LEU A 760 3.67 -39.48 3.74
CA LEU A 760 4.46 -40.43 2.94
C LEU A 760 4.33 -40.21 1.41
N LEU A 761 3.31 -39.48 0.96
CA LEU A 761 3.13 -39.07 -0.44
C LEU A 761 3.87 -37.77 -0.79
N LEU A 762 4.27 -36.98 0.21
CA LEU A 762 5.07 -35.75 0.03
C LEU A 762 6.57 -36.02 -0.06
N SER A 763 7.07 -37.18 0.40
CA SER A 763 8.48 -37.56 0.29
C SER A 763 8.87 -38.20 -1.05
N SER A 764 7.92 -38.43 -1.96
CA SER A 764 8.17 -39.04 -3.28
C SER A 764 8.02 -38.09 -4.47
N LEU A 765 7.76 -36.80 -4.24
CA LEU A 765 7.73 -35.76 -5.29
C LEU A 765 8.95 -34.82 -5.28
N SER A 766 9.98 -35.10 -4.49
CA SER A 766 11.26 -34.35 -4.51
C SER A 766 12.31 -34.90 -5.49
N ILE A 767 11.92 -35.76 -6.43
CA ILE A 767 12.76 -36.14 -7.58
C ILE A 767 11.85 -36.21 -8.82
N LEU A 768 11.58 -35.07 -9.44
CA LEU A 768 11.42 -34.88 -10.88
C LEU A 768 11.39 -33.41 -11.26
#